data_AF-A0AAE0Z8J9-F1
#
_entry.id   AF-A0AAE0Z8J9-F1
#
_cell.length_a   1.000
_cell.length_b   1.000
_cell.length_c   1.000
_cell.angle_alpha   90.00
_cell.angle_beta   90.00
_cell.angle_gamma   90.00
#
_symmetry.space_group_name_H-M   'P 1'
#
loop_
_entity.id
_entity.type
_entity.pdbx_description
1 polymer ?
#
loop_
_entity_poly.entity_id
_entity_poly.type
_entity_poly.pdbx_seq_one_letter_code
_entity_poly.pdbx_strand_id
1 'polypeptide(L)'
;MIDPPQSPFKRSISTRQAIYNNPARLTYNLSRHQKFNLQLTAKHPKFYSTTRLGRNLKDRCTKNDPEREVLNGMLEELKAKWNGVRSVISKSQNKLDEALLTSGRVSDALQSLLEWLQKAEAALDDEAPVLGDLDTVHMLSEHHRNVQQELAAREATVLTMRAPGNLPPTQAEELSNLWERVNHLCDVRGNRLKEGLKLAEEFQEVVTVMREFLPQAEAQLKFRALPEDEMVILQLIERHEKFQEDLRNHQDTVDKIKSLAEEILLSCHPNAIRFVKYYLTITQTRWDQLLQRAQNRGQRLQEALRNIQGNAALLEELLAWLTDAQALLATKERDPIPDDLKVVETLYKEHLEFHEEVTSKNNDAERLSKLVTSESKMAAQGKGYGSNMKLNEFDGYNPRVIALQNKWRTVWHMSVDRKKRLQDAHDTLLELESFKNFDFDLWRQRYLNWIQAKKFRITDFFRRQDKDSDGFLDREEFVNGMLQSKFPTNRTELNAVFDIFDGNNRGLIEYKNFVDALKTDRKNRAKNNNRKSKSDMELIHEEIEKELSSCACRQPFRAEWIDEGKYRFGEKQKTCLVRFLNHTVMVRVGGGWVTLEEFLEQTDPCKAKGRTNIELRETLNLPDGTSPGQTGHLYIRRSSAGGRTSPFPTGASRRRPQNDAGYASSTSSGTSTSSPAPAVSGSGLPPQHSPSPLSPGVAPKSPQERAVVKMRNQRGRSTAGGSTMSWSASPSPSSSARFLSSGSPISPTSPMSLMSPMSVAMATQQARGDASSQRYSFHGDLSWSAGAPVSTADYSSGSSAGMRGGSILAQLTH
;
A
#
# COMPACT_ATOMS: atom_id res chain seq x y z
N MET A 1 -34.21 73.69 -98.86
CA MET A 1 -33.29 74.14 -97.78
C MET A 1 -32.46 72.92 -97.37
N ILE A 2 -31.16 73.07 -97.20
CA ILE A 2 -30.21 71.98 -96.88
C ILE A 2 -29.21 72.53 -95.88
N ASP A 3 -29.09 71.91 -94.71
CA ASP A 3 -28.16 72.33 -93.65
C ASP A 3 -26.75 71.74 -93.83
N PRO A 4 -25.68 72.45 -93.40
CA PRO A 4 -24.31 72.00 -93.57
C PRO A 4 -23.88 70.93 -92.54
N PRO A 5 -22.96 70.02 -92.89
CA PRO A 5 -22.57 68.91 -92.03
C PRO A 5 -21.72 69.34 -90.83
N GLN A 6 -22.17 68.99 -89.62
CA GLN A 6 -21.43 69.21 -88.37
C GLN A 6 -20.25 68.23 -88.21
N SER A 7 -19.11 68.75 -87.76
CA SER A 7 -17.86 67.98 -87.61
C SER A 7 -17.94 66.89 -86.53
N PRO A 8 -17.36 65.68 -86.74
CA PRO A 8 -17.48 64.56 -85.78
C PRO A 8 -16.87 64.79 -84.40
N PHE A 9 -16.06 65.83 -84.21
CA PHE A 9 -15.17 65.95 -83.05
C PHE A 9 -15.87 66.17 -81.69
N LYS A 10 -17.10 66.71 -81.67
CA LYS A 10 -17.77 67.15 -80.43
C LYS A 10 -18.44 66.04 -79.60
N ARG A 11 -18.74 64.86 -80.14
CA ARG A 11 -19.43 63.78 -79.38
C ARG A 11 -18.52 62.89 -78.53
N SER A 12 -17.19 63.05 -78.58
CA SER A 12 -16.24 62.10 -77.98
C SER A 12 -15.76 62.42 -76.54
N ILE A 13 -16.36 63.38 -75.83
CA ILE A 13 -15.80 63.86 -74.54
C ILE A 13 -16.20 62.95 -73.37
N SER A 14 -17.49 62.62 -73.19
CA SER A 14 -17.92 61.72 -72.11
C SER A 14 -17.33 60.31 -72.20
N THR A 15 -16.98 59.85 -73.41
CA THR A 15 -16.36 58.54 -73.65
C THR A 15 -14.84 58.53 -73.43
N ARG A 16 -14.19 59.67 -73.18
CA ARG A 16 -12.71 59.75 -73.12
C ARG A 16 -12.09 59.33 -71.79
N GLN A 17 -12.80 59.42 -70.67
CA GLN A 17 -12.22 59.06 -69.36
C GLN A 17 -11.76 57.60 -69.33
N ALA A 18 -12.56 56.67 -69.86
CA ALA A 18 -12.21 55.25 -69.98
C ALA A 18 -11.08 54.92 -70.99
N ILE A 19 -10.52 55.91 -71.70
CA ILE A 19 -9.42 55.71 -72.66
C ILE A 19 -8.05 55.87 -71.98
N TYR A 20 -8.00 56.57 -70.83
CA TYR A 20 -6.74 56.98 -70.19
C TYR A 20 -6.13 55.95 -69.22
N ASN A 21 -6.87 54.92 -68.79
CA ASN A 21 -6.43 54.02 -67.71
C ASN A 21 -6.05 52.61 -68.17
N ASN A 22 -5.61 52.47 -69.43
CA ASN A 22 -5.00 51.24 -69.94
C ASN A 22 -3.63 51.58 -70.53
N PRO A 23 -2.51 51.09 -69.95
CA PRO A 23 -1.16 51.53 -70.33
C PRO A 23 -0.79 51.15 -71.79
N ALA A 24 -1.30 50.03 -72.31
CA ALA A 24 -1.09 49.66 -73.72
C ALA A 24 -1.83 50.61 -74.70
N ARG A 25 -3.03 51.08 -74.34
CA ARG A 25 -3.76 52.10 -75.11
C ARG A 25 -3.13 53.49 -74.97
N LEU A 26 -2.66 53.86 -73.78
CA LEU A 26 -1.91 55.10 -73.53
C LEU A 26 -0.65 55.17 -74.39
N THR A 27 0.22 54.16 -74.30
CA THR A 27 1.47 54.09 -75.06
C THR A 27 1.23 54.08 -76.57
N TYR A 28 0.23 53.32 -77.06
CA TYR A 28 -0.19 53.37 -78.47
C TYR A 28 -0.62 54.79 -78.90
N ASN A 29 -1.47 55.45 -78.11
CA ASN A 29 -1.92 56.82 -78.38
C ASN A 29 -0.76 57.82 -78.32
N LEU A 30 0.18 57.64 -77.40
CA LEU A 30 1.40 58.44 -77.26
C LEU A 30 2.31 58.30 -78.48
N SER A 31 2.61 57.08 -78.93
CA SER A 31 3.38 56.83 -80.15
C SER A 31 2.68 57.37 -81.41
N ARG A 32 1.34 57.31 -81.47
CA ARG A 32 0.55 57.94 -82.54
C ARG A 32 0.66 59.47 -82.49
N HIS A 33 0.62 60.06 -81.30
CA HIS A 33 0.75 61.50 -81.10
C HIS A 33 2.17 62.00 -81.45
N GLN A 34 3.22 61.28 -81.03
CA GLN A 34 4.61 61.54 -81.41
C GLN A 34 4.80 61.51 -82.94
N LYS A 35 4.24 60.50 -83.64
CA LYS A 35 4.25 60.42 -85.11
C LYS A 35 3.57 61.63 -85.77
N PHE A 36 2.47 62.14 -85.21
CA PHE A 36 1.83 63.36 -85.71
C PHE A 36 2.64 64.63 -85.43
N ASN A 37 3.29 64.72 -84.26
CA ASN A 37 4.16 65.85 -83.90
C ASN A 37 5.40 65.92 -84.83
N LEU A 38 5.97 64.77 -85.21
CA LEU A 38 7.02 64.68 -86.24
C LEU A 38 6.53 65.22 -87.59
N GLN A 39 5.32 64.83 -88.03
CA GLN A 39 4.72 65.33 -89.27
C GLN A 39 4.42 66.85 -89.24
N LEU A 40 4.07 67.43 -88.09
CA LEU A 40 3.93 68.88 -87.97
C LEU A 40 5.30 69.57 -87.98
N THR A 41 6.29 69.01 -87.30
CA THR A 41 7.66 69.56 -87.27
C THR A 41 8.25 69.62 -88.68
N ALA A 42 8.01 68.60 -89.51
CA ALA A 42 8.38 68.59 -90.93
C ALA A 42 7.68 69.69 -91.77
N LYS A 43 6.55 70.26 -91.31
CA LYS A 43 5.87 71.40 -91.95
C LYS A 43 6.38 72.76 -91.46
N HIS A 44 7.13 72.83 -90.36
CA HIS A 44 7.66 74.08 -89.80
C HIS A 44 8.50 74.91 -90.81
N PRO A 45 9.38 74.32 -91.64
CA PRO A 45 10.14 75.10 -92.64
C PRO A 45 9.25 75.79 -93.68
N LYS A 46 8.13 75.17 -94.07
CA LYS A 46 7.16 75.75 -95.03
C LYS A 46 6.35 76.89 -94.39
N PHE A 47 5.95 76.74 -93.14
CA PHE A 47 5.34 77.85 -92.36
C PHE A 47 6.32 79.02 -92.24
N TYR A 48 7.59 78.76 -91.90
CA TYR A 48 8.59 79.81 -91.72
C TYR A 48 8.94 80.52 -93.03
N SER A 49 9.09 79.81 -94.15
CA SER A 49 9.36 80.43 -95.45
C SER A 49 8.19 81.29 -95.93
N THR A 50 6.95 80.81 -95.79
CA THR A 50 5.73 81.59 -96.10
C THR A 50 5.66 82.85 -95.23
N THR A 51 5.92 82.73 -93.92
CA THR A 51 5.90 83.86 -92.97
C THR A 51 7.06 84.85 -93.18
N ARG A 52 8.17 84.41 -93.80
CA ARG A 52 9.27 85.30 -94.22
C ARG A 52 8.93 86.03 -95.52
N LEU A 53 8.38 85.33 -96.51
CA LEU A 53 7.96 85.92 -97.78
C LEU A 53 6.86 86.96 -97.59
N GLY A 54 5.82 86.66 -96.80
CA GLY A 54 4.77 87.63 -96.49
C GLY A 54 5.25 88.85 -95.72
N ARG A 55 6.26 88.72 -94.85
CA ARG A 55 6.92 89.87 -94.21
C ARG A 55 7.68 90.72 -95.24
N ASN A 56 8.50 90.09 -96.08
CA ASN A 56 9.22 90.79 -97.15
C ASN A 56 8.29 91.51 -98.15
N LEU A 57 7.04 91.05 -98.31
CA LEU A 57 6.01 91.77 -99.07
C LEU A 57 5.46 92.96 -98.26
N LYS A 58 4.99 92.73 -97.02
CA LYS A 58 4.47 93.80 -96.14
C LYS A 58 5.46 94.95 -95.94
N ASP A 59 6.75 94.64 -95.83
CA ASP A 59 7.80 95.63 -95.58
C ASP A 59 8.13 96.47 -96.83
N ARG A 60 7.64 96.11 -98.02
CA ARG A 60 7.71 96.91 -99.26
C ARG A 60 6.53 97.88 -99.43
N CYS A 61 5.38 97.62 -98.80
CA CYS A 61 4.22 98.50 -98.81
C CYS A 61 4.50 99.78 -98.00
N THR A 62 3.93 100.94 -98.38
CA THR A 62 4.17 102.20 -97.65
C THR A 62 3.42 102.23 -96.31
N LYS A 63 3.74 103.20 -95.42
CA LYS A 63 3.11 103.26 -94.08
C LYS A 63 1.60 103.58 -94.08
N ASN A 64 1.07 104.16 -95.16
CA ASN A 64 -0.32 104.60 -95.27
C ASN A 64 -1.15 103.66 -96.18
N ASP A 65 -0.62 102.48 -96.48
CA ASP A 65 -1.12 101.55 -97.48
C ASP A 65 -2.11 100.54 -96.87
N PRO A 66 -3.37 100.45 -97.33
CA PRO A 66 -4.35 99.53 -96.75
C PRO A 66 -3.99 98.06 -96.96
N GLU A 67 -3.26 97.70 -98.03
CA GLU A 67 -2.83 96.31 -98.27
C GLU A 67 -1.79 95.87 -97.23
N ARG A 68 -1.02 96.82 -96.68
CA ARG A 68 -0.03 96.55 -95.62
C ARG A 68 -0.69 95.97 -94.37
N GLU A 69 -1.86 96.49 -93.96
CA GLU A 69 -2.59 95.98 -92.80
C GLU A 69 -3.36 94.69 -93.10
N VAL A 70 -3.84 94.48 -94.33
CA VAL A 70 -4.41 93.17 -94.73
C VAL A 70 -3.33 92.08 -94.68
N LEU A 71 -2.15 92.33 -95.22
CA LEU A 71 -0.99 91.43 -95.14
C LEU A 71 -0.54 91.22 -93.69
N ASN A 72 -0.60 92.25 -92.84
CA ASN A 72 -0.34 92.16 -91.40
C ASN A 72 -1.33 91.20 -90.73
N GLY A 73 -2.63 91.39 -90.96
CA GLY A 73 -3.70 90.53 -90.45
C GLY A 73 -3.57 89.08 -90.90
N MET A 74 -3.32 88.82 -92.18
CA MET A 74 -3.10 87.47 -92.70
C MET A 74 -1.87 86.79 -92.07
N LEU A 75 -0.79 87.53 -91.80
CA LEU A 75 0.41 87.02 -91.14
C LEU A 75 0.16 86.69 -89.66
N GLU A 76 -0.52 87.57 -88.92
CA GLU A 76 -0.88 87.28 -87.53
C GLU A 76 -1.91 86.15 -87.42
N GLU A 77 -2.87 86.04 -88.36
CA GLU A 77 -3.81 84.92 -88.40
C GLU A 77 -3.11 83.58 -88.73
N LEU A 78 -2.15 83.57 -89.66
CA LEU A 78 -1.34 82.39 -89.97
C LEU A 78 -0.47 81.97 -88.78
N LYS A 79 0.16 82.92 -88.08
CA LYS A 79 0.87 82.68 -86.82
C LYS A 79 -0.07 82.14 -85.74
N ALA A 80 -1.24 82.74 -85.56
CA ALA A 80 -2.22 82.33 -84.55
C ALA A 80 -2.72 80.91 -84.80
N LYS A 81 -3.03 80.55 -86.05
CA LYS A 81 -3.39 79.18 -86.47
C LYS A 81 -2.25 78.20 -86.18
N TRP A 82 -1.01 78.53 -86.53
CA TRP A 82 0.16 77.69 -86.26
C TRP A 82 0.42 77.48 -84.76
N ASN A 83 0.43 78.57 -83.99
CA ASN A 83 0.62 78.56 -82.55
C ASN A 83 -0.52 77.84 -81.82
N GLY A 84 -1.76 77.97 -82.31
CA GLY A 84 -2.93 77.24 -81.81
C GLY A 84 -2.78 75.73 -81.97
N VAL A 85 -2.42 75.25 -83.16
CA VAL A 85 -2.17 73.82 -83.42
C VAL A 85 -1.02 73.31 -82.55
N ARG A 86 0.11 74.04 -82.47
CA ARG A 86 1.25 73.69 -81.59
C ARG A 86 0.85 73.67 -80.11
N SER A 87 -0.01 74.58 -79.66
CA SER A 87 -0.53 74.61 -78.28
C SER A 87 -1.44 73.41 -77.99
N VAL A 88 -2.33 73.05 -78.92
CA VAL A 88 -3.21 71.87 -78.77
C VAL A 88 -2.41 70.58 -78.72
N ILE A 89 -1.40 70.42 -79.58
CA ILE A 89 -0.51 69.25 -79.58
C ILE A 89 0.30 69.19 -78.28
N SER A 90 0.93 70.29 -77.84
CA SER A 90 1.65 70.32 -76.56
C SER A 90 0.72 69.98 -75.38
N LYS A 91 -0.49 70.56 -75.31
CA LYS A 91 -1.48 70.23 -74.27
C LYS A 91 -1.96 68.77 -74.35
N SER A 92 -2.02 68.17 -75.54
CA SER A 92 -2.39 66.77 -75.72
C SER A 92 -1.24 65.80 -75.41
N GLN A 93 0.01 66.21 -75.65
CA GLN A 93 1.21 65.48 -75.24
C GLN A 93 1.28 65.41 -73.73
N ASN A 94 1.31 66.57 -73.06
CA ASN A 94 1.39 66.66 -71.60
C ASN A 94 0.29 65.84 -70.91
N LYS A 95 -0.95 65.85 -71.43
CA LYS A 95 -2.06 65.05 -70.88
C LYS A 95 -1.94 63.54 -71.12
N LEU A 96 -1.26 63.09 -72.18
CA LEU A 96 -0.98 61.68 -72.39
C LEU A 96 0.18 61.21 -71.51
N ASP A 97 1.20 62.05 -71.30
CA ASP A 97 2.32 61.78 -70.38
C ASP A 97 1.83 61.78 -68.91
N GLU A 98 1.00 62.74 -68.52
CA GLU A 98 0.34 62.84 -67.20
C GLU A 98 -0.56 61.62 -66.93
N ALA A 99 -1.36 61.20 -67.91
CA ALA A 99 -2.18 59.99 -67.81
C ALA A 99 -1.34 58.71 -67.75
N LEU A 100 -0.20 58.63 -68.46
CA LEU A 100 0.71 57.49 -68.39
C LEU A 100 1.42 57.41 -67.04
N LEU A 101 1.86 58.53 -66.49
CA LEU A 101 2.47 58.61 -65.16
C LEU A 101 1.47 58.27 -64.04
N THR A 102 0.21 58.69 -64.16
CA THR A 102 -0.83 58.34 -63.18
C THR A 102 -1.27 56.87 -63.32
N SER A 103 -1.42 56.35 -64.54
CA SER A 103 -1.66 54.92 -64.78
C SER A 103 -0.52 54.03 -64.26
N GLY A 104 0.74 54.48 -64.36
CA GLY A 104 1.89 53.80 -63.74
C GLY A 104 1.77 53.73 -62.23
N ARG A 105 1.60 54.90 -61.57
CA ARG A 105 1.44 54.97 -60.10
C ARG A 105 0.28 54.13 -59.57
N VAL A 106 -0.84 54.05 -60.31
CA VAL A 106 -1.98 53.18 -59.94
C VAL A 106 -1.61 51.70 -60.07
N SER A 107 -0.84 51.31 -61.09
CA SER A 107 -0.32 49.95 -61.24
C SER A 107 0.66 49.58 -60.13
N ASP A 108 1.59 50.47 -59.78
CA ASP A 108 2.59 50.24 -58.72
C ASP A 108 1.90 50.11 -57.35
N ALA A 109 0.93 50.98 -57.07
CA ALA A 109 0.15 50.95 -55.83
C ALA A 109 -0.78 49.73 -55.75
N LEU A 110 -1.37 49.30 -56.86
CA LEU A 110 -2.13 48.05 -56.93
C LEU A 110 -1.22 46.84 -56.63
N GLN A 111 -0.04 46.77 -57.25
CA GLN A 111 0.87 45.64 -57.06
C GLN A 111 1.32 45.53 -55.60
N SER A 112 1.65 46.65 -54.95
CA SER A 112 2.00 46.70 -53.51
C SER A 112 0.82 46.32 -52.61
N LEU A 113 -0.42 46.69 -52.98
CA LEU A 113 -1.63 46.29 -52.25
C LEU A 113 -1.93 44.79 -52.39
N LEU A 114 -1.77 44.21 -53.59
CA LEU A 114 -1.93 42.78 -53.84
C LEU A 114 -0.86 41.95 -53.11
N GLU A 115 0.41 42.39 -53.12
CA GLU A 115 1.50 41.76 -52.36
C GLU A 115 1.22 41.78 -50.85
N TRP A 116 0.78 42.92 -50.31
CA TRP A 116 0.40 43.01 -48.90
C TRP A 116 -0.83 42.13 -48.58
N LEU A 117 -1.83 42.06 -49.46
CA LEU A 117 -3.00 41.20 -49.27
C LEU A 117 -2.67 39.71 -49.32
N GLN A 118 -1.81 39.26 -50.24
CA GLN A 118 -1.32 37.88 -50.29
C GLN A 118 -0.55 37.52 -49.00
N LYS A 119 0.23 38.46 -48.47
CA LYS A 119 0.91 38.29 -47.17
C LYS A 119 -0.07 38.27 -45.98
N ALA A 120 -1.13 39.07 -46.03
CA ALA A 120 -2.19 39.07 -45.01
C ALA A 120 -3.01 37.78 -45.04
N GLU A 121 -3.36 37.27 -46.22
CA GLU A 121 -3.99 35.97 -46.44
C GLU A 121 -3.15 34.84 -45.79
N ALA A 122 -1.85 34.78 -46.09
CA ALA A 122 -0.94 33.80 -45.52
C ALA A 122 -0.71 33.94 -43.99
N ALA A 123 -0.97 35.12 -43.41
CA ALA A 123 -0.87 35.37 -41.96
C ALA A 123 -2.18 35.14 -41.20
N LEU A 124 -3.31 35.07 -41.92
CA LEU A 124 -4.65 34.81 -41.39
C LEU A 124 -5.10 33.35 -41.58
N ASP A 125 -4.16 32.44 -41.85
CA ASP A 125 -4.39 31.00 -42.02
C ASP A 125 -5.39 30.43 -41.02
N ASP A 126 -6.37 29.69 -41.55
CA ASP A 126 -7.44 29.07 -40.78
C ASP A 126 -6.92 27.89 -39.95
N GLU A 127 -5.91 27.14 -40.40
CA GLU A 127 -5.36 26.03 -39.61
C GLU A 127 -4.39 26.50 -38.51
N ALA A 128 -3.89 27.74 -38.57
CA ALA A 128 -2.95 28.27 -37.58
C ALA A 128 -3.58 28.40 -36.18
N PRO A 129 -2.95 27.85 -35.12
CA PRO A 129 -3.57 27.69 -33.80
C PRO A 129 -3.96 29.03 -33.14
N VAL A 130 -5.00 28.96 -32.32
CA VAL A 130 -5.61 30.10 -31.59
C VAL A 130 -5.81 29.83 -30.10
N LEU A 131 -5.68 28.58 -29.64
CA LEU A 131 -5.86 28.18 -28.24
C LEU A 131 -4.52 28.15 -27.50
N GLY A 132 -4.54 28.30 -26.18
CA GLY A 132 -3.34 28.24 -25.36
C GLY A 132 -3.59 28.65 -23.90
N ASP A 133 -2.52 29.08 -23.23
CA ASP A 133 -2.62 29.84 -21.99
C ASP A 133 -3.09 31.28 -22.26
N LEU A 134 -3.56 31.97 -21.21
CA LEU A 134 -4.17 33.29 -21.31
C LEU A 134 -3.23 34.35 -21.90
N ASP A 135 -1.93 34.31 -21.59
CA ASP A 135 -0.95 35.28 -22.10
C ASP A 135 -0.67 35.04 -23.59
N THR A 136 -0.55 33.78 -24.00
CA THR A 136 -0.44 33.38 -25.42
C THR A 136 -1.67 33.82 -26.22
N VAL A 137 -2.90 33.61 -25.72
CA VAL A 137 -4.12 33.98 -26.46
C VAL A 137 -4.33 35.49 -26.50
N HIS A 138 -3.96 36.24 -25.44
CA HIS A 138 -3.91 37.71 -25.50
C HIS A 138 -2.93 38.21 -26.56
N MET A 139 -1.72 37.65 -26.64
CA MET A 139 -0.71 38.01 -27.64
C MET A 139 -1.20 37.74 -29.08
N LEU A 140 -1.83 36.59 -29.33
CA LEU A 140 -2.43 36.28 -30.64
C LEU A 140 -3.59 37.23 -30.98
N SER A 141 -4.40 37.60 -29.97
CA SER A 141 -5.51 38.56 -30.12
C SER A 141 -5.02 39.98 -30.43
N GLU A 142 -3.93 40.43 -29.81
CA GLU A 142 -3.31 41.72 -30.14
C GLU A 142 -2.67 41.73 -31.53
N HIS A 143 -1.98 40.64 -31.92
CA HIS A 143 -1.46 40.52 -33.28
C HIS A 143 -2.59 40.63 -34.32
N HIS A 144 -3.70 39.92 -34.09
CA HIS A 144 -4.89 39.99 -34.94
C HIS A 144 -5.54 41.38 -34.96
N ARG A 145 -5.65 42.05 -33.79
CA ARG A 145 -6.12 43.44 -33.65
C ARG A 145 -5.30 44.43 -34.50
N ASN A 146 -4.00 44.17 -34.69
CA ASN A 146 -3.14 44.99 -35.54
C ASN A 146 -3.42 44.75 -37.04
N VAL A 147 -3.67 43.51 -37.46
CA VAL A 147 -4.12 43.20 -38.84
C VAL A 147 -5.47 43.85 -39.15
N GLN A 148 -6.42 43.84 -38.22
CA GLN A 148 -7.70 44.54 -38.35
C GLN A 148 -7.54 46.06 -38.57
N GLN A 149 -6.64 46.71 -37.82
CA GLN A 149 -6.31 48.13 -38.02
C GLN A 149 -5.64 48.38 -39.38
N GLU A 150 -4.75 47.49 -39.80
CA GLU A 150 -4.11 47.58 -41.12
C GLU A 150 -5.07 47.36 -42.30
N LEU A 151 -6.14 46.57 -42.12
CA LEU A 151 -7.26 46.47 -43.08
C LEU A 151 -8.08 47.76 -43.09
N ALA A 152 -8.57 48.23 -41.95
CA ALA A 152 -9.37 49.46 -41.87
C ALA A 152 -8.64 50.68 -42.47
N ALA A 153 -7.32 50.79 -42.26
CA ALA A 153 -6.50 51.84 -42.86
C ALA A 153 -6.37 51.76 -44.39
N ARG A 154 -6.64 50.60 -45.01
CA ARG A 154 -6.56 50.36 -46.46
C ARG A 154 -7.91 50.35 -47.17
N GLU A 155 -9.02 50.22 -46.44
CA GLU A 155 -10.38 50.14 -47.00
C GLU A 155 -10.69 51.29 -47.98
N ALA A 156 -10.45 52.54 -47.59
CA ALA A 156 -10.68 53.71 -48.44
C ALA A 156 -9.83 53.71 -49.73
N THR A 157 -8.61 53.16 -49.66
CA THR A 157 -7.71 52.99 -50.82
C THR A 157 -8.27 51.93 -51.77
N VAL A 158 -8.73 50.80 -51.25
CA VAL A 158 -9.34 49.70 -52.02
C VAL A 158 -10.63 50.18 -52.69
N LEU A 159 -11.50 50.88 -51.95
CA LEU A 159 -12.73 51.49 -52.48
C LEU A 159 -12.43 52.45 -53.66
N THR A 160 -11.38 53.26 -53.51
CA THR A 160 -10.91 54.20 -54.55
C THR A 160 -10.34 53.46 -55.77
N MET A 161 -9.62 52.35 -55.58
CA MET A 161 -9.10 51.53 -56.69
C MET A 161 -10.20 50.75 -57.41
N ARG A 162 -11.20 50.23 -56.68
CA ARG A 162 -12.37 49.51 -57.23
C ARG A 162 -13.33 50.43 -58.01
N ALA A 163 -13.20 51.76 -57.87
CA ALA A 163 -14.07 52.73 -58.53
C ALA A 163 -14.04 52.58 -60.07
N PRO A 164 -15.21 52.65 -60.75
CA PRO A 164 -15.35 52.27 -62.15
C PRO A 164 -14.48 53.13 -63.07
N GLY A 165 -13.54 52.47 -63.76
CA GLY A 165 -12.60 53.07 -64.69
C GLY A 165 -11.19 53.27 -64.15
N ASN A 166 -10.93 53.18 -62.84
CA ASN A 166 -9.57 53.32 -62.28
C ASN A 166 -8.68 52.11 -62.59
N LEU A 167 -9.24 50.91 -62.65
CA LEU A 167 -8.56 49.66 -62.99
C LEU A 167 -9.20 48.93 -64.18
N PRO A 168 -8.43 48.08 -64.91
CA PRO A 168 -8.99 47.06 -65.79
C PRO A 168 -9.93 46.10 -65.02
N PRO A 169 -11.00 45.58 -65.66
CA PRO A 169 -12.02 44.80 -64.96
C PRO A 169 -11.45 43.55 -64.27
N THR A 170 -10.52 42.83 -64.91
CA THR A 170 -9.90 41.63 -64.34
C THR A 170 -9.05 41.93 -63.10
N GLN A 171 -8.36 43.07 -63.06
CA GLN A 171 -7.56 43.49 -61.90
C GLN A 171 -8.44 44.06 -60.78
N ALA A 172 -9.55 44.72 -61.12
CA ALA A 172 -10.55 45.13 -60.14
C ALA A 172 -11.25 43.91 -59.50
N GLU A 173 -11.52 42.86 -60.29
CA GLU A 173 -12.09 41.59 -59.84
C GLU A 173 -11.10 40.79 -58.97
N GLU A 174 -9.84 40.66 -59.40
CA GLU A 174 -8.75 40.07 -58.61
C GLU A 174 -8.58 40.76 -57.24
N LEU A 175 -8.48 42.10 -57.23
CA LEU A 175 -8.42 42.89 -56.00
C LEU A 175 -9.66 42.70 -55.13
N SER A 176 -10.86 42.67 -55.72
CA SER A 176 -12.12 42.47 -54.98
C SER A 176 -12.16 41.10 -54.31
N ASN A 177 -11.88 40.04 -55.07
CA ASN A 177 -11.92 38.65 -54.59
C ASN A 177 -10.89 38.40 -53.49
N LEU A 178 -9.69 38.98 -53.62
CA LEU A 178 -8.65 38.87 -52.60
C LEU A 178 -8.98 39.70 -51.35
N TRP A 179 -9.48 40.93 -51.52
CA TRP A 179 -9.93 41.78 -50.41
C TRP A 179 -11.06 41.12 -49.61
N GLU A 180 -12.10 40.64 -50.28
CA GLU A 180 -13.27 40.03 -49.65
C GLU A 180 -12.90 38.73 -48.92
N ARG A 181 -11.97 37.92 -49.47
CA ARG A 181 -11.41 36.74 -48.80
C ARG A 181 -10.58 37.09 -47.57
N VAL A 182 -9.68 38.08 -47.65
CA VAL A 182 -8.84 38.49 -46.51
C VAL A 182 -9.71 39.05 -45.37
N ASN A 183 -10.78 39.77 -45.67
CA ASN A 183 -11.74 40.21 -44.64
C ASN A 183 -12.48 39.01 -44.01
N HIS A 184 -12.96 38.05 -44.82
CA HIS A 184 -13.60 36.82 -44.30
C HIS A 184 -12.66 36.02 -43.37
N LEU A 185 -11.40 35.79 -43.78
CA LEU A 185 -10.39 35.14 -42.93
C LEU A 185 -10.12 35.93 -41.65
N CYS A 186 -10.15 37.27 -41.72
CA CYS A 186 -10.04 38.13 -40.56
C CYS A 186 -11.21 37.93 -39.58
N ASP A 187 -12.46 37.93 -40.07
CA ASP A 187 -13.64 37.71 -39.22
C ASP A 187 -13.68 36.30 -38.61
N VAL A 188 -13.35 35.26 -39.38
CA VAL A 188 -13.28 33.87 -38.91
C VAL A 188 -12.21 33.71 -37.83
N ARG A 189 -10.98 34.15 -38.09
CA ARG A 189 -9.88 34.09 -37.10
C ARG A 189 -10.18 34.94 -35.87
N GLY A 190 -10.79 36.11 -36.05
CA GLY A 190 -11.21 37.00 -34.97
C GLY A 190 -12.31 36.43 -34.08
N ASN A 191 -13.23 35.63 -34.62
CA ASN A 191 -14.24 34.94 -33.82
C ASN A 191 -13.64 33.75 -33.05
N ARG A 192 -12.82 32.94 -33.72
CA ARG A 192 -12.11 31.81 -33.08
C ARG A 192 -11.15 32.25 -31.96
N LEU A 193 -10.55 33.45 -32.08
CA LEU A 193 -9.75 34.04 -31.00
C LEU A 193 -10.59 34.50 -29.80
N LYS A 194 -11.84 34.97 -30.00
CA LYS A 194 -12.76 35.30 -28.88
C LYS A 194 -13.18 34.05 -28.13
N GLU A 195 -13.49 32.97 -28.85
CA GLU A 195 -13.82 31.67 -28.27
C GLU A 195 -12.62 31.07 -27.52
N GLY A 196 -11.43 31.12 -28.13
CA GLY A 196 -10.18 30.69 -27.50
C GLY A 196 -9.79 31.50 -26.27
N LEU A 197 -10.05 32.82 -26.28
CA LEU A 197 -9.82 33.68 -25.11
C LEU A 197 -10.73 33.27 -23.96
N LYS A 198 -12.03 33.09 -24.23
CA LYS A 198 -12.98 32.62 -23.22
C LYS A 198 -12.57 31.27 -22.62
N LEU A 199 -12.13 30.32 -23.44
CA LEU A 199 -11.63 29.02 -22.96
C LEU A 199 -10.37 29.17 -22.08
N ALA A 200 -9.45 30.07 -22.44
CA ALA A 200 -8.24 30.34 -21.65
C ALA A 200 -8.54 31.07 -20.33
N GLU A 201 -9.51 32.01 -20.32
CA GLU A 201 -10.02 32.67 -19.12
C GLU A 201 -10.69 31.66 -18.17
N GLU A 202 -11.61 30.84 -18.69
CA GLU A 202 -12.35 29.83 -17.95
C GLU A 202 -11.42 28.73 -17.41
N PHE A 203 -10.38 28.34 -18.16
CA PHE A 203 -9.32 27.44 -17.68
C PHE A 203 -8.50 28.08 -16.55
N GLN A 204 -8.08 29.34 -16.71
CA GLN A 204 -7.25 30.05 -15.74
C GLN A 204 -8.01 30.30 -14.41
N GLU A 205 -9.32 30.60 -14.46
CA GLU A 205 -10.18 30.74 -13.28
C GLU A 205 -10.20 29.44 -12.46
N VAL A 206 -10.56 28.33 -13.10
CA VAL A 206 -10.73 27.03 -12.43
C VAL A 206 -9.38 26.49 -11.92
N VAL A 207 -8.28 26.69 -12.67
CA VAL A 207 -6.91 26.42 -12.20
C VAL A 207 -6.51 27.28 -11.01
N THR A 208 -6.98 28.52 -10.91
CA THR A 208 -6.68 29.41 -9.76
C THR A 208 -7.39 28.92 -8.50
N VAL A 209 -8.68 28.57 -8.57
CA VAL A 209 -9.41 27.94 -7.44
C VAL A 209 -8.66 26.71 -6.92
N MET A 210 -8.22 25.83 -7.83
CA MET A 210 -7.53 24.59 -7.46
C MET A 210 -6.09 24.84 -6.92
N ARG A 211 -5.40 25.89 -7.39
CA ARG A 211 -4.11 26.34 -6.84
C ARG A 211 -4.23 26.76 -5.38
N GLU A 212 -5.32 27.44 -5.02
CA GLU A 212 -5.57 27.91 -3.65
C GLU A 212 -6.07 26.76 -2.75
N PHE A 213 -6.92 25.87 -3.26
CA PHE A 213 -7.50 24.77 -2.48
C PHE A 213 -6.48 23.68 -2.13
N LEU A 214 -5.74 23.13 -3.10
CA LEU A 214 -4.89 21.94 -2.91
C LEU A 214 -3.89 22.06 -1.73
N PRO A 215 -3.11 23.15 -1.58
CA PRO A 215 -2.16 23.28 -0.48
C PRO A 215 -2.83 23.31 0.90
N GLN A 216 -4.03 23.87 0.99
CA GLN A 216 -4.80 23.94 2.24
C GLN A 216 -5.33 22.55 2.61
N ALA A 217 -5.92 21.83 1.66
CA ALA A 217 -6.41 20.47 1.87
C ALA A 217 -5.28 19.48 2.20
N GLU A 218 -4.15 19.55 1.49
CA GLU A 218 -2.94 18.78 1.80
C GLU A 218 -2.41 19.08 3.22
N ALA A 219 -2.50 20.34 3.67
CA ALA A 219 -2.07 20.74 5.01
C ALA A 219 -2.98 20.21 6.13
N GLN A 220 -4.29 20.08 5.89
CA GLN A 220 -5.21 19.46 6.86
C GLN A 220 -4.94 17.96 7.06
N LEU A 221 -4.53 17.26 6.00
CA LEU A 221 -4.22 15.82 6.03
C LEU A 221 -2.84 15.47 6.60
N LYS A 222 -2.01 16.45 6.98
CA LYS A 222 -0.70 16.22 7.63
C LYS A 222 -0.84 15.25 8.81
N PHE A 223 0.09 14.30 8.90
CA PHE A 223 0.10 13.27 9.94
C PHE A 223 0.15 13.92 11.33
N ARG A 224 -0.71 13.44 12.23
CA ARG A 224 -0.69 13.71 13.67
C ARG A 224 -0.93 12.40 14.40
N ALA A 225 -0.51 12.32 15.67
CA ALA A 225 -0.96 11.24 16.55
C ALA A 225 -2.49 11.28 16.67
N LEU A 226 -3.10 10.10 16.85
CA LEU A 226 -4.53 10.01 17.12
C LEU A 226 -4.74 10.07 18.64
N PRO A 227 -5.72 10.83 19.14
CA PRO A 227 -6.12 10.79 20.55
C PRO A 227 -6.62 9.39 20.95
N GLU A 228 -6.46 9.06 22.23
CA GLU A 228 -6.98 7.81 22.82
C GLU A 228 -8.38 8.00 23.46
N ASP A 229 -8.90 9.24 23.43
CA ASP A 229 -10.24 9.63 23.87
C ASP A 229 -11.29 9.44 22.76
N GLU A 230 -12.34 8.68 23.06
CA GLU A 230 -13.46 8.36 22.15
C GLU A 230 -14.21 9.61 21.66
N MET A 231 -14.52 10.56 22.53
CA MET A 231 -15.25 11.78 22.17
C MET A 231 -14.43 12.67 21.24
N VAL A 232 -13.11 12.76 21.47
CA VAL A 232 -12.20 13.51 20.60
C VAL A 232 -12.04 12.83 19.25
N ILE A 233 -11.99 11.49 19.20
CA ILE A 233 -11.98 10.74 17.94
C ILE A 233 -13.29 10.93 17.15
N LEU A 234 -14.46 10.90 17.80
CA LEU A 234 -15.76 11.18 17.16
C LEU A 234 -15.80 12.59 16.56
N GLN A 235 -15.33 13.62 17.29
CA GLN A 235 -15.20 14.99 16.74
C GLN A 235 -14.19 15.09 15.58
N LEU A 236 -13.17 14.24 15.54
CA LEU A 236 -12.22 14.17 14.43
C LEU A 236 -12.80 13.45 13.21
N ILE A 237 -13.72 12.49 13.40
CA ILE A 237 -14.50 11.85 12.34
C ILE A 237 -15.47 12.85 11.72
N GLU A 238 -16.33 13.51 12.51
CA GLU A 238 -17.32 14.50 12.01
C GLU A 238 -16.65 15.62 11.19
N ARG A 239 -15.51 16.14 11.70
CA ARG A 239 -14.70 17.14 10.99
C ARG A 239 -14.06 16.60 9.71
N HIS A 240 -13.72 15.31 9.68
CA HIS A 240 -13.17 14.68 8.49
C HIS A 240 -14.24 14.33 7.45
N GLU A 241 -15.47 14.01 7.87
CA GLU A 241 -16.62 13.80 6.97
C GLU A 241 -16.98 15.10 6.24
N LYS A 242 -16.99 16.24 6.94
CA LYS A 242 -17.11 17.58 6.35
C LYS A 242 -15.98 17.88 5.36
N PHE A 243 -14.74 17.57 5.73
CA PHE A 243 -13.61 17.68 4.79
C PHE A 243 -13.74 16.75 3.56
N GLN A 244 -14.33 15.56 3.69
CA GLN A 244 -14.65 14.72 2.53
C GLN A 244 -15.81 15.28 1.69
N GLU A 245 -16.71 16.06 2.27
CA GLU A 245 -17.73 16.81 1.54
C GLU A 245 -17.12 17.97 0.75
N ASP A 246 -16.22 18.75 1.37
CA ASP A 246 -15.42 19.77 0.69
C ASP A 246 -14.66 19.18 -0.52
N LEU A 247 -14.09 17.97 -0.37
CA LEU A 247 -13.45 17.25 -1.48
C LEU A 247 -14.44 16.85 -2.58
N ARG A 248 -15.63 16.33 -2.25
CA ARG A 248 -16.66 16.02 -3.27
C ARG A 248 -17.06 17.27 -4.05
N ASN A 249 -17.22 18.40 -3.35
CA ASN A 249 -17.61 19.68 -3.96
C ASN A 249 -16.54 20.28 -4.89
N HIS A 250 -15.29 19.82 -4.82
CA HIS A 250 -14.19 20.23 -5.71
C HIS A 250 -13.88 19.21 -6.82
N GLN A 251 -14.59 18.08 -6.90
CA GLN A 251 -14.41 17.08 -7.96
C GLN A 251 -14.75 17.67 -9.34
N ASP A 252 -15.90 18.35 -9.46
CA ASP A 252 -16.34 19.03 -10.69
C ASP A 252 -15.29 20.06 -11.19
N THR A 253 -14.60 20.73 -10.26
CA THR A 253 -13.50 21.66 -10.54
C THR A 253 -12.31 20.96 -11.21
N VAL A 254 -11.96 19.74 -10.78
CA VAL A 254 -10.88 18.94 -11.37
C VAL A 254 -11.29 18.37 -12.74
N ASP A 255 -12.52 17.87 -12.86
CA ASP A 255 -13.02 17.35 -14.13
C ASP A 255 -13.20 18.46 -15.19
N LYS A 256 -13.54 19.68 -14.76
CA LYS A 256 -13.57 20.87 -15.64
C LYS A 256 -12.17 21.34 -16.05
N ILE A 257 -11.17 21.29 -15.17
CA ILE A 257 -9.76 21.50 -15.55
C ILE A 257 -9.34 20.47 -16.61
N LYS A 258 -9.77 19.21 -16.46
CA LYS A 258 -9.50 18.15 -17.43
C LYS A 258 -10.14 18.44 -18.78
N SER A 259 -11.45 18.70 -18.85
CA SER A 259 -12.13 18.92 -20.12
C SER A 259 -11.60 20.14 -20.87
N LEU A 260 -11.39 21.26 -20.18
CA LEU A 260 -10.84 22.48 -20.78
C LEU A 260 -9.39 22.30 -21.25
N ALA A 261 -8.56 21.58 -20.49
CA ALA A 261 -7.19 21.28 -20.94
C ALA A 261 -7.18 20.35 -22.16
N GLU A 262 -8.03 19.32 -22.19
CA GLU A 262 -8.14 18.39 -23.31
C GLU A 262 -8.65 19.10 -24.57
N GLU A 263 -9.65 19.99 -24.45
CA GLU A 263 -10.17 20.85 -25.53
C GLU A 263 -9.11 21.83 -26.06
N ILE A 264 -8.48 22.61 -25.16
CA ILE A 264 -7.40 23.55 -25.53
C ILE A 264 -6.27 22.82 -26.26
N LEU A 265 -5.90 21.62 -25.81
CA LEU A 265 -4.82 20.83 -26.40
C LEU A 265 -5.08 20.29 -27.81
N LEU A 266 -6.31 20.36 -28.34
CA LEU A 266 -6.61 19.97 -29.73
C LEU A 266 -5.99 20.92 -30.76
N SER A 267 -5.96 22.22 -30.49
CA SER A 267 -5.38 23.25 -31.38
C SER A 267 -4.54 24.30 -30.62
N CYS A 268 -3.81 23.80 -29.61
CA CYS A 268 -2.95 24.60 -28.74
C CYS A 268 -1.70 25.13 -29.47
N HIS A 269 -1.42 26.41 -29.30
CA HIS A 269 -0.20 27.06 -29.79
C HIS A 269 1.06 26.44 -29.13
N PRO A 270 2.15 26.15 -29.88
CA PRO A 270 3.27 25.34 -29.37
C PRO A 270 3.89 25.78 -28.04
N ASN A 271 3.97 27.09 -27.79
CA ASN A 271 4.51 27.64 -26.54
C ASN A 271 3.64 27.29 -25.31
N ALA A 272 2.33 27.22 -25.50
CA ALA A 272 1.34 26.98 -24.44
C ALA A 272 1.20 25.50 -24.05
N ILE A 273 1.53 24.57 -24.95
CA ILE A 273 1.34 23.12 -24.75
C ILE A 273 1.95 22.62 -23.43
N ARG A 274 3.14 23.13 -23.07
CA ARG A 274 3.83 22.74 -21.83
C ARG A 274 3.11 23.25 -20.58
N PHE A 275 2.55 24.46 -20.62
CA PHE A 275 1.79 25.06 -19.53
C PHE A 275 0.49 24.27 -19.29
N VAL A 276 -0.31 24.08 -20.33
CA VAL A 276 -1.62 23.40 -20.22
C VAL A 276 -1.45 21.94 -19.77
N LYS A 277 -0.50 21.20 -20.37
CA LYS A 277 -0.18 19.82 -19.92
C LYS A 277 0.35 19.75 -18.49
N TYR A 278 1.09 20.75 -18.04
CA TYR A 278 1.57 20.80 -16.64
C TYR A 278 0.40 20.91 -15.67
N TYR A 279 -0.52 21.87 -15.87
CA TYR A 279 -1.66 22.05 -14.94
C TYR A 279 -2.63 20.87 -14.96
N LEU A 280 -2.89 20.28 -16.13
CA LEU A 280 -3.64 19.03 -16.25
C LEU A 280 -3.02 17.90 -15.40
N THR A 281 -1.74 17.61 -15.65
CA THR A 281 -1.04 16.47 -15.02
C THR A 281 -0.86 16.68 -13.51
N ILE A 282 -0.43 17.88 -13.08
CA ILE A 282 -0.14 18.14 -11.66
C ILE A 282 -1.41 18.22 -10.82
N THR A 283 -2.53 18.69 -11.38
CA THR A 283 -3.82 18.73 -10.69
C THR A 283 -4.33 17.32 -10.45
N GLN A 284 -4.43 16.50 -11.51
CA GLN A 284 -4.83 15.09 -11.40
C GLN A 284 -3.93 14.34 -10.39
N THR A 285 -2.61 14.41 -10.57
CA THR A 285 -1.65 13.69 -9.72
C THR A 285 -1.72 14.10 -8.24
N ARG A 286 -1.98 15.38 -7.93
CA ARG A 286 -2.16 15.84 -6.55
C ARG A 286 -3.54 15.51 -6.00
N TRP A 287 -4.57 15.56 -6.83
CA TRP A 287 -5.94 15.20 -6.46
C TRP A 287 -6.04 13.74 -6.04
N ASP A 288 -5.52 12.81 -6.85
CA ASP A 288 -5.53 11.38 -6.55
C ASP A 288 -4.78 11.07 -5.24
N GLN A 289 -3.63 11.71 -5.03
CA GLN A 289 -2.89 11.61 -3.77
C GLN A 289 -3.64 12.21 -2.58
N LEU A 290 -4.39 13.30 -2.78
CA LEU A 290 -5.21 13.95 -1.75
C LEU A 290 -6.39 13.06 -1.35
N LEU A 291 -7.11 12.50 -2.33
CA LEU A 291 -8.19 11.53 -2.12
C LEU A 291 -7.69 10.27 -1.39
N GLN A 292 -6.56 9.70 -1.82
CA GLN A 292 -5.96 8.53 -1.16
C GLN A 292 -5.56 8.83 0.29
N ARG A 293 -4.94 9.99 0.55
CA ARG A 293 -4.61 10.45 1.92
C ARG A 293 -5.86 10.68 2.76
N ALA A 294 -6.95 11.17 2.17
CA ALA A 294 -8.22 11.38 2.85
C ALA A 294 -8.85 10.03 3.25
N GLN A 295 -8.98 9.08 2.32
CA GLN A 295 -9.49 7.74 2.60
C GLN A 295 -8.67 7.03 3.69
N ASN A 296 -7.34 7.06 3.58
CA ASN A 296 -6.44 6.50 4.59
C ASN A 296 -6.57 7.17 5.97
N ARG A 297 -6.91 8.46 6.03
CA ARG A 297 -7.21 9.16 7.28
C ARG A 297 -8.54 8.72 7.88
N GLY A 298 -9.59 8.60 7.06
CA GLY A 298 -10.92 8.15 7.49
C GLY A 298 -10.87 6.73 8.06
N GLN A 299 -10.26 5.79 7.35
CA GLN A 299 -10.05 4.42 7.82
C GLN A 299 -9.30 4.37 9.15
N ARG A 300 -8.23 5.16 9.30
CA ARG A 300 -7.46 5.22 10.55
C ARG A 300 -8.24 5.81 11.74
N LEU A 301 -9.14 6.76 11.50
CA LEU A 301 -10.01 7.32 12.54
C LEU A 301 -11.08 6.30 12.97
N GLN A 302 -11.71 5.62 12.00
CA GLN A 302 -12.70 4.57 12.27
C GLN A 302 -12.10 3.36 13.00
N GLU A 303 -10.91 2.91 12.59
CA GLU A 303 -10.21 1.80 13.25
C GLU A 303 -9.70 2.21 14.65
N ALA A 304 -9.30 3.47 14.87
CA ALA A 304 -9.00 3.96 16.22
C ALA A 304 -10.23 3.95 17.13
N LEU A 305 -11.38 4.48 16.65
CA LEU A 305 -12.66 4.43 17.38
C LEU A 305 -13.04 2.99 17.76
N ARG A 306 -13.00 2.09 16.79
CA ARG A 306 -13.30 0.66 16.98
C ARG A 306 -12.37 0.00 18.01
N ASN A 307 -11.08 0.34 18.00
CA ASN A 307 -10.14 -0.21 18.99
C ASN A 307 -10.39 0.35 20.39
N ILE A 308 -10.69 1.65 20.53
CA ILE A 308 -11.06 2.24 21.83
C ILE A 308 -12.32 1.57 22.39
N GLN A 309 -13.39 1.50 21.60
CA GLN A 309 -14.67 0.86 21.98
C GLN A 309 -14.50 -0.64 22.27
N GLY A 310 -13.72 -1.36 21.45
CA GLY A 310 -13.45 -2.79 21.66
C GLY A 310 -12.61 -3.07 22.90
N ASN A 311 -11.58 -2.25 23.18
CA ASN A 311 -10.80 -2.34 24.40
C ASN A 311 -11.66 -2.02 25.64
N ALA A 312 -12.58 -1.04 25.56
CA ALA A 312 -13.52 -0.71 26.63
C ALA A 312 -14.51 -1.85 26.89
N ALA A 313 -15.10 -2.45 25.85
CA ALA A 313 -16.00 -3.60 26.00
C ALA A 313 -15.31 -4.81 26.63
N LEU A 314 -14.08 -5.13 26.19
CA LEU A 314 -13.27 -6.20 26.76
C LEU A 314 -12.86 -5.94 28.21
N LEU A 315 -12.61 -4.67 28.57
CA LEU A 315 -12.36 -4.26 29.96
C LEU A 315 -13.58 -4.51 30.86
N GLU A 316 -14.79 -4.22 30.39
CA GLU A 316 -16.03 -4.50 31.12
C GLU A 316 -16.29 -6.02 31.23
N GLU A 317 -16.11 -6.80 30.14
CA GLU A 317 -16.27 -8.25 30.16
C GLU A 317 -15.33 -8.91 31.18
N LEU A 318 -14.04 -8.56 31.15
CA LEU A 318 -13.06 -9.11 32.09
C LEU A 318 -13.31 -8.63 33.54
N LEU A 319 -13.79 -7.40 33.74
CA LEU A 319 -14.17 -6.92 35.08
C LEU A 319 -15.41 -7.64 35.64
N ALA A 320 -16.37 -8.01 34.79
CA ALA A 320 -17.52 -8.83 35.16
C ALA A 320 -17.07 -10.26 35.50
N TRP A 321 -16.43 -10.95 34.55
CA TRP A 321 -15.93 -12.31 34.71
C TRP A 321 -15.01 -12.47 35.94
N LEU A 322 -14.12 -11.51 36.22
CA LEU A 322 -13.29 -11.53 37.43
C LEU A 322 -14.10 -11.39 38.72
N THR A 323 -15.25 -10.71 38.70
CA THR A 323 -16.14 -10.59 39.87
C THR A 323 -16.79 -11.93 40.17
N ASP A 324 -17.31 -12.59 39.13
CA ASP A 324 -17.97 -13.88 39.24
C ASP A 324 -16.96 -14.98 39.61
N ALA A 325 -15.77 -14.98 39.00
CA ALA A 325 -14.66 -15.85 39.35
C ALA A 325 -14.21 -15.66 40.81
N GLN A 326 -14.10 -14.41 41.29
CA GLN A 326 -13.78 -14.13 42.70
C GLN A 326 -14.88 -14.63 43.65
N ALA A 327 -16.15 -14.47 43.29
CA ALA A 327 -17.28 -14.94 44.10
C ALA A 327 -17.39 -16.48 44.12
N LEU A 328 -17.12 -17.14 42.99
CA LEU A 328 -17.05 -18.59 42.86
C LEU A 328 -15.92 -19.16 43.72
N LEU A 329 -14.70 -18.61 43.60
CA LEU A 329 -13.55 -19.03 44.40
C LEU A 329 -13.78 -18.78 45.90
N ALA A 330 -14.27 -17.60 46.29
CA ALA A 330 -14.61 -17.29 47.69
C ALA A 330 -15.75 -18.15 48.25
N THR A 331 -16.55 -18.81 47.39
CA THR A 331 -17.53 -19.81 47.82
C THR A 331 -16.86 -21.17 47.97
N LYS A 332 -16.18 -21.65 46.92
CA LYS A 332 -15.46 -22.93 46.93
C LYS A 332 -14.35 -23.01 47.99
N GLU A 333 -13.74 -21.90 48.40
CA GLU A 333 -12.76 -21.83 49.51
C GLU A 333 -13.36 -21.94 50.92
N ARG A 334 -14.69 -21.77 51.08
CA ARG A 334 -15.39 -22.01 52.35
C ARG A 334 -15.71 -23.49 52.55
N ASP A 335 -15.74 -24.27 51.47
CA ASP A 335 -15.95 -25.71 51.51
C ASP A 335 -14.63 -26.40 51.93
N PRO A 336 -14.61 -27.22 53.01
CA PRO A 336 -13.42 -27.99 53.37
C PRO A 336 -13.11 -29.04 52.30
N ILE A 337 -11.83 -29.37 52.14
CA ILE A 337 -11.41 -30.43 51.20
C ILE A 337 -11.86 -31.79 51.76
N PRO A 338 -12.59 -32.63 50.99
CA PRO A 338 -13.02 -33.95 51.46
C PRO A 338 -11.87 -34.95 51.62
N ASP A 339 -12.01 -35.92 52.54
CA ASP A 339 -11.05 -37.02 52.73
C ASP A 339 -11.24 -38.20 51.74
N ASP A 340 -12.07 -38.05 50.70
CA ASP A 340 -12.26 -39.06 49.65
C ASP A 340 -11.44 -38.73 48.41
N LEU A 341 -10.54 -39.66 48.04
CA LEU A 341 -9.61 -39.50 46.92
C LEU A 341 -10.31 -39.20 45.59
N LYS A 342 -11.44 -39.85 45.27
CA LYS A 342 -12.12 -39.69 43.98
C LYS A 342 -12.87 -38.37 43.91
N VAL A 343 -13.41 -37.92 45.05
CA VAL A 343 -14.00 -36.58 45.15
C VAL A 343 -12.91 -35.51 44.99
N VAL A 344 -11.74 -35.68 45.61
CA VAL A 344 -10.62 -34.73 45.47
C VAL A 344 -10.01 -34.76 44.07
N GLU A 345 -9.83 -35.92 43.44
CA GLU A 345 -9.41 -36.06 42.03
C GLU A 345 -10.37 -35.29 41.09
N THR A 346 -11.68 -35.45 41.30
CA THR A 346 -12.72 -34.73 40.54
C THR A 346 -12.64 -33.22 40.75
N LEU A 347 -12.58 -32.76 42.01
CA LEU A 347 -12.46 -31.34 42.36
C LEU A 347 -11.15 -30.71 41.87
N TYR A 348 -10.05 -31.46 41.87
CA TYR A 348 -8.77 -31.03 41.32
C TYR A 348 -8.86 -30.86 39.80
N LYS A 349 -9.49 -31.81 39.09
CA LYS A 349 -9.73 -31.72 37.65
C LYS A 349 -10.65 -30.55 37.26
N GLU A 350 -11.79 -30.36 37.95
CA GLU A 350 -12.66 -29.18 37.77
C GLU A 350 -11.87 -27.88 37.92
N HIS A 351 -10.99 -27.82 38.93
CA HIS A 351 -10.21 -26.63 39.22
C HIS A 351 -9.02 -26.44 38.27
N LEU A 352 -8.48 -27.49 37.68
CA LEU A 352 -7.50 -27.40 36.59
C LEU A 352 -8.12 -26.75 35.35
N GLU A 353 -9.30 -27.20 34.94
CA GLU A 353 -10.03 -26.65 33.78
C GLU A 353 -10.34 -25.14 33.98
N PHE A 354 -10.81 -24.75 35.17
CA PHE A 354 -10.98 -23.34 35.54
C PHE A 354 -9.65 -22.56 35.58
N HIS A 355 -8.56 -23.16 36.05
CA HIS A 355 -7.25 -22.50 36.10
C HIS A 355 -6.64 -22.32 34.69
N GLU A 356 -6.97 -23.20 33.74
CA GLU A 356 -6.65 -23.01 32.32
C GLU A 356 -7.47 -21.87 31.70
N GLU A 357 -8.76 -21.72 32.05
CA GLU A 357 -9.55 -20.54 31.67
C GLU A 357 -8.92 -19.24 32.20
N VAL A 358 -8.54 -19.20 33.49
CA VAL A 358 -7.82 -18.07 34.12
C VAL A 358 -6.49 -17.80 33.40
N THR A 359 -5.77 -18.83 32.98
CA THR A 359 -4.51 -18.66 32.24
C THR A 359 -4.74 -18.10 30.84
N SER A 360 -5.82 -18.49 30.17
CA SER A 360 -6.12 -18.08 28.79
C SER A 360 -6.35 -16.57 28.67
N LYS A 361 -7.15 -15.99 29.58
CA LYS A 361 -7.50 -14.56 29.64
C LYS A 361 -6.34 -13.64 30.07
N ASN A 362 -5.18 -14.19 30.48
CA ASN A 362 -4.03 -13.38 30.93
C ASN A 362 -3.51 -12.42 29.84
N ASN A 363 -3.51 -12.85 28.57
CA ASN A 363 -3.03 -12.03 27.46
C ASN A 363 -3.84 -10.74 27.29
N ASP A 364 -5.16 -10.82 27.47
CA ASP A 364 -6.06 -9.67 27.34
C ASP A 364 -5.97 -8.73 28.56
N ALA A 365 -5.87 -9.31 29.77
CA ALA A 365 -5.63 -8.55 30.99
C ALA A 365 -4.29 -7.78 30.94
N GLU A 366 -3.24 -8.41 30.41
CA GLU A 366 -1.95 -7.76 30.16
C GLU A 366 -2.02 -6.72 29.03
N ARG A 367 -2.73 -6.99 27.92
CA ARG A 367 -2.92 -6.04 26.81
C ARG A 367 -3.55 -4.74 27.29
N LEU A 368 -4.70 -4.82 27.98
CA LEU A 368 -5.41 -3.65 28.50
C LEU A 368 -4.57 -2.89 29.54
N SER A 369 -3.83 -3.62 30.38
CA SER A 369 -2.89 -3.04 31.34
C SER A 369 -1.72 -2.29 30.68
N LYS A 370 -1.21 -2.81 29.56
CA LYS A 370 -0.10 -2.19 28.82
C LYS A 370 -0.53 -0.91 28.14
N LEU A 371 -1.71 -0.87 27.50
CA LEU A 371 -2.23 0.31 26.79
C LEU A 371 -2.23 1.56 27.68
N VAL A 372 -2.95 1.52 28.81
CA VAL A 372 -3.06 2.67 29.75
C VAL A 372 -1.73 3.01 30.45
N THR A 373 -0.81 2.06 30.60
CA THR A 373 0.53 2.34 31.15
C THR A 373 1.54 2.86 30.10
N SER A 374 1.15 2.93 28.82
CA SER A 374 1.86 3.70 27.78
C SER A 374 1.55 5.20 27.88
N GLU A 375 0.28 5.55 28.08
CA GLU A 375 -0.19 6.94 28.21
C GLU A 375 0.63 7.72 29.24
N SER A 376 0.80 7.12 30.43
CA SER A 376 1.50 7.72 31.57
C SER A 376 2.96 8.08 31.23
N LYS A 377 3.64 7.29 30.39
CA LYS A 377 5.03 7.51 30.01
C LYS A 377 5.20 8.66 29.01
N MET A 378 4.23 8.82 28.10
CA MET A 378 4.23 9.94 27.14
C MET A 378 3.82 11.26 27.83
N ALA A 379 2.84 11.22 28.73
CA ALA A 379 2.43 12.38 29.53
C ALA A 379 3.57 12.91 30.44
N ALA A 380 4.33 12.01 31.07
CA ALA A 380 5.41 12.37 31.99
C ALA A 380 6.59 13.12 31.32
N GLN A 381 6.83 12.92 30.02
CA GLN A 381 7.90 13.62 29.29
C GLN A 381 7.53 15.04 28.84
N GLY A 382 6.26 15.45 29.00
CA GLY A 382 5.73 16.69 28.43
C GLY A 382 5.82 17.97 29.30
N LYS A 383 6.38 17.92 30.52
CA LYS A 383 6.38 19.07 31.45
C LYS A 383 7.73 19.33 32.12
N GLY A 384 8.43 20.36 31.65
CA GLY A 384 9.51 21.03 32.38
C GLY A 384 9.08 22.42 32.86
N TYR A 385 9.58 22.83 34.03
CA TYR A 385 9.36 24.13 34.71
C TYR A 385 7.95 24.41 35.26
N GLY A 386 7.90 24.95 36.49
CA GLY A 386 6.68 25.42 37.18
C GLY A 386 6.56 24.87 38.61
N SER A 387 6.90 25.70 39.61
CA SER A 387 6.94 25.27 41.01
C SER A 387 5.63 25.47 41.77
N ASN A 388 5.36 24.55 42.69
CA ASN A 388 4.64 24.75 43.96
C ASN A 388 3.16 25.24 43.91
N MET A 389 2.23 24.31 43.66
CA MET A 389 1.20 23.89 44.64
C MET A 389 0.38 22.73 44.02
N LYS A 390 0.50 21.51 44.55
CA LYS A 390 -0.32 20.36 44.13
C LYS A 390 -1.33 20.00 45.22
N LEU A 391 -2.58 20.38 45.02
CA LEU A 391 -3.75 19.78 45.67
C LEU A 391 -4.49 18.96 44.61
N ASN A 392 -4.76 17.68 44.92
CA ASN A 392 -5.48 16.73 44.07
C ASN A 392 -5.04 16.68 42.60
N GLU A 393 -3.75 16.43 42.36
CA GLU A 393 -3.33 15.75 41.12
C GLU A 393 -3.71 14.27 41.29
N PHE A 394 -4.96 13.92 40.97
CA PHE A 394 -5.46 12.54 41.04
C PHE A 394 -4.76 11.72 39.96
N ASP A 395 -4.10 10.64 40.38
CA ASP A 395 -3.23 9.82 39.53
C ASP A 395 -3.88 9.47 38.18
N GLY A 396 -3.21 9.86 37.09
CA GLY A 396 -3.72 9.86 35.71
C GLY A 396 -3.80 8.48 35.06
N TYR A 397 -4.36 7.49 35.76
CA TYR A 397 -4.57 6.13 35.30
C TYR A 397 -6.07 5.85 35.28
N ASN A 398 -6.55 5.15 34.25
CA ASN A 398 -7.95 4.72 34.20
C ASN A 398 -8.28 3.83 35.43
N PRO A 399 -9.19 4.25 36.34
CA PRO A 399 -9.45 3.52 37.58
C PRO A 399 -10.04 2.14 37.34
N ARG A 400 -10.68 1.91 36.17
CA ARG A 400 -11.18 0.59 35.78
C ARG A 400 -10.05 -0.39 35.43
N VAL A 401 -8.93 0.10 34.88
CA VAL A 401 -7.74 -0.73 34.60
C VAL A 401 -6.97 -1.03 35.90
N ILE A 402 -6.93 -0.12 36.86
CA ILE A 402 -6.43 -0.43 38.22
C ILE A 402 -7.32 -1.50 38.88
N ALA A 403 -8.65 -1.38 38.78
CA ALA A 403 -9.58 -2.39 39.28
C ALA A 403 -9.39 -3.75 38.59
N LEU A 404 -9.15 -3.77 37.27
CA LEU A 404 -8.83 -4.97 36.50
C LEU A 404 -7.56 -5.64 37.05
N GLN A 405 -6.45 -4.90 37.14
CA GLN A 405 -5.17 -5.43 37.64
C GLN A 405 -5.27 -5.98 39.06
N ASN A 406 -6.03 -5.32 39.94
CA ASN A 406 -6.20 -5.74 41.32
C ASN A 406 -7.09 -6.99 41.43
N LYS A 407 -8.26 -7.02 40.77
CA LYS A 407 -9.11 -8.22 40.72
C LYS A 407 -8.39 -9.40 40.05
N TRP A 408 -7.65 -9.16 38.97
CA TRP A 408 -6.86 -10.17 38.28
C TRP A 408 -5.86 -10.83 39.23
N ARG A 409 -5.09 -10.01 39.97
CA ARG A 409 -4.13 -10.50 40.96
C ARG A 409 -4.80 -11.32 42.06
N THR A 410 -5.96 -10.88 42.56
CA THR A 410 -6.75 -11.61 43.57
C THR A 410 -7.23 -12.97 43.03
N VAL A 411 -7.91 -13.01 41.89
CA VAL A 411 -8.41 -14.26 41.27
C VAL A 411 -7.28 -15.21 40.91
N TRP A 412 -6.15 -14.68 40.40
CA TRP A 412 -4.96 -15.46 40.12
C TRP A 412 -4.41 -16.15 41.37
N HIS A 413 -4.20 -15.41 42.47
CA HIS A 413 -3.71 -16.00 43.73
C HIS A 413 -4.70 -17.01 44.31
N MET A 414 -5.99 -16.69 44.39
CA MET A 414 -7.02 -17.63 44.87
C MET A 414 -7.09 -18.91 44.01
N SER A 415 -6.91 -18.79 42.69
CA SER A 415 -6.86 -19.93 41.77
C SER A 415 -5.60 -20.78 41.96
N VAL A 416 -4.42 -20.17 42.08
CA VAL A 416 -3.15 -20.87 42.34
C VAL A 416 -3.15 -21.56 43.69
N ASP A 417 -3.57 -20.86 44.75
CA ASP A 417 -3.60 -21.41 46.11
C ASP A 417 -4.61 -22.55 46.24
N ARG A 418 -5.81 -22.41 45.67
CA ARG A 418 -6.80 -23.49 45.64
C ARG A 418 -6.31 -24.69 44.83
N LYS A 419 -5.70 -24.46 43.66
CA LYS A 419 -5.09 -25.52 42.84
C LYS A 419 -4.06 -26.29 43.65
N LYS A 420 -3.17 -25.57 44.35
CA LYS A 420 -2.16 -26.18 45.20
C LYS A 420 -2.76 -26.95 46.37
N ARG A 421 -3.71 -26.40 47.13
CA ARG A 421 -4.32 -27.11 48.27
C ARG A 421 -5.04 -28.39 47.83
N LEU A 422 -5.72 -28.37 46.68
CA LEU A 422 -6.33 -29.57 46.09
C LEU A 422 -5.28 -30.59 45.62
N GLN A 423 -4.17 -30.14 45.03
CA GLN A 423 -3.07 -31.03 44.65
C GLN A 423 -2.37 -31.64 45.87
N ASP A 424 -1.97 -30.83 46.85
CA ASP A 424 -1.33 -31.27 48.10
C ASP A 424 -2.21 -32.32 48.82
N ALA A 425 -3.54 -32.13 48.82
CA ALA A 425 -4.51 -33.09 49.38
C ALA A 425 -4.69 -34.35 48.52
N HIS A 426 -4.82 -34.21 47.20
CA HIS A 426 -4.90 -35.33 46.24
C HIS A 426 -3.69 -36.26 46.38
N ASP A 427 -2.48 -35.68 46.38
CA ASP A 427 -1.23 -36.42 46.45
C ASP A 427 -1.08 -37.09 47.84
N THR A 428 -1.50 -36.43 48.92
CA THR A 428 -1.59 -37.03 50.27
C THR A 428 -2.57 -38.22 50.32
N LEU A 429 -3.75 -38.10 49.71
CA LEU A 429 -4.74 -39.19 49.67
C LEU A 429 -4.26 -40.36 48.80
N LEU A 430 -3.52 -40.10 47.72
CA LEU A 430 -2.82 -41.13 46.94
C LEU A 430 -1.74 -41.84 47.77
N GLU A 431 -0.97 -41.13 48.61
CA GLU A 431 -0.02 -41.79 49.52
C GLU A 431 -0.74 -42.75 50.47
N LEU A 432 -1.87 -42.31 51.05
CA LEU A 432 -2.65 -43.09 52.00
C LEU A 432 -3.35 -44.28 51.36
N GLU A 433 -3.84 -44.19 50.11
CA GLU A 433 -4.37 -45.35 49.38
C GLU A 433 -3.25 -46.32 48.93
N SER A 434 -2.10 -45.80 48.50
CA SER A 434 -0.92 -46.62 48.20
C SER A 434 -0.44 -47.38 49.45
N PHE A 435 -0.50 -46.76 50.63
CA PHE A 435 -0.18 -47.38 51.90
C PHE A 435 -1.19 -48.45 52.33
N LYS A 436 -2.50 -48.24 52.14
CA LYS A 436 -3.53 -49.28 52.39
C LYS A 436 -3.29 -50.55 51.58
N ASN A 437 -2.66 -50.42 50.40
CA ASN A 437 -2.34 -51.50 49.48
C ASN A 437 -0.87 -51.96 49.55
N PHE A 438 -0.12 -51.54 50.58
CA PHE A 438 1.30 -51.87 50.70
C PHE A 438 1.54 -53.33 51.15
N ASP A 439 2.23 -54.10 50.29
CA ASP A 439 2.69 -55.46 50.56
C ASP A 439 4.24 -55.50 50.47
N PHE A 440 4.90 -55.91 51.55
CA PHE A 440 6.36 -55.97 51.63
C PHE A 440 6.98 -57.06 50.76
N ASP A 441 6.32 -58.20 50.56
CA ASP A 441 6.81 -59.25 49.66
C ASP A 441 6.73 -58.78 48.20
N LEU A 442 5.66 -58.07 47.82
CA LEU A 442 5.51 -57.45 46.50
C LEU A 442 6.51 -56.29 46.29
N TRP A 443 6.72 -55.45 47.31
CA TRP A 443 7.73 -54.39 47.31
C TRP A 443 9.14 -54.98 47.20
N ARG A 444 9.46 -56.04 47.96
CA ARG A 444 10.74 -56.76 47.86
C ARG A 444 10.95 -57.29 46.44
N GLN A 445 9.94 -57.92 45.83
CA GLN A 445 10.04 -58.43 44.45
C GLN A 445 10.29 -57.29 43.44
N ARG A 446 9.57 -56.15 43.55
CA ARG A 446 9.83 -54.94 42.74
C ARG A 446 11.28 -54.47 42.90
N TYR A 447 11.79 -54.40 44.12
CA TYR A 447 13.14 -53.92 44.43
C TYR A 447 14.24 -54.87 43.96
N LEU A 448 14.11 -56.17 44.20
CA LEU A 448 15.05 -57.20 43.74
C LEU A 448 15.14 -57.25 42.21
N ASN A 449 13.99 -57.24 41.52
CA ASN A 449 13.95 -57.21 40.05
C ASN A 449 14.62 -55.95 39.49
N TRP A 450 14.44 -54.79 40.13
CA TRP A 450 15.07 -53.53 39.73
C TRP A 450 16.59 -53.52 40.00
N ILE A 451 17.05 -54.06 41.13
CA ILE A 451 18.49 -54.27 41.42
C ILE A 451 19.13 -55.18 40.37
N GLN A 452 18.47 -56.30 40.06
CA GLN A 452 18.91 -57.27 39.07
C GLN A 452 18.97 -56.65 37.65
N ALA A 453 17.95 -55.88 37.26
CA ALA A 453 17.92 -55.17 35.97
C ALA A 453 19.06 -54.15 35.84
N LYS A 454 19.40 -53.43 36.92
CA LYS A 454 20.57 -52.54 36.99
C LYS A 454 21.91 -53.27 37.18
N LYS A 455 21.91 -54.60 37.27
CA LYS A 455 23.08 -55.47 37.54
C LYS A 455 23.85 -55.13 38.83
N PHE A 456 23.19 -54.49 39.80
CA PHE A 456 23.76 -54.27 41.13
C PHE A 456 23.59 -55.53 41.99
N ARG A 457 24.41 -55.66 43.04
CA ARG A 457 24.16 -56.64 44.12
C ARG A 457 23.30 -55.97 45.18
N ILE A 458 22.52 -56.78 45.91
CA ILE A 458 21.69 -56.32 47.06
C ILE A 458 22.55 -55.52 48.07
N THR A 459 23.79 -55.94 48.29
CA THR A 459 24.77 -55.33 49.20
C THR A 459 25.38 -54.00 48.71
N ASP A 460 25.09 -53.59 47.48
CA ASP A 460 25.72 -52.42 46.86
C ASP A 460 24.89 -51.15 47.04
N PHE A 461 23.63 -51.27 47.49
CA PHE A 461 22.89 -50.13 48.02
C PHE A 461 23.45 -49.73 49.40
N PHE A 462 23.45 -50.69 50.33
CA PHE A 462 23.86 -50.46 51.73
C PHE A 462 25.25 -49.81 51.80
N ARG A 463 26.26 -50.43 51.18
CA ARG A 463 27.66 -49.95 51.13
C ARG A 463 27.91 -48.68 50.26
N ARG A 464 26.86 -48.00 49.80
CA ARG A 464 26.95 -46.65 49.21
C ARG A 464 26.33 -45.58 50.09
N GLN A 465 25.48 -45.97 51.02
CA GLN A 465 24.82 -45.07 51.96
C GLN A 465 25.52 -45.07 53.32
N ASP A 466 25.95 -46.26 53.78
CA ASP A 466 26.88 -46.50 54.88
C ASP A 466 28.26 -45.91 54.50
N LYS A 467 28.57 -44.72 55.03
CA LYS A 467 29.73 -43.90 54.63
C LYS A 467 30.87 -43.94 55.65
N ASP A 468 30.52 -44.05 56.91
CA ASP A 468 31.41 -44.22 58.05
C ASP A 468 31.78 -45.68 58.31
N SER A 469 31.13 -46.63 57.62
CA SER A 469 31.44 -48.07 57.66
C SER A 469 31.16 -48.72 59.02
N ASP A 470 30.15 -48.21 59.75
CA ASP A 470 29.76 -48.74 61.06
C ASP A 470 28.87 -50.01 60.95
N GLY A 471 28.28 -50.25 59.77
CA GLY A 471 27.44 -51.41 59.46
C GLY A 471 25.94 -51.21 59.71
N PHE A 472 25.51 -49.99 60.02
CA PHE A 472 24.12 -49.58 60.22
C PHE A 472 23.68 -48.56 59.16
N LEU A 473 22.39 -48.20 59.19
CA LEU A 473 21.80 -47.10 58.42
C LEU A 473 20.65 -46.51 59.24
N ASP A 474 20.61 -45.18 59.37
CA ASP A 474 19.46 -44.50 59.98
C ASP A 474 18.26 -44.37 59.00
N ARG A 475 17.11 -43.93 59.53
CA ARG A 475 15.87 -43.80 58.77
C ARG A 475 15.96 -42.75 57.66
N GLU A 476 16.59 -41.61 57.91
CA GLU A 476 16.72 -40.57 56.91
C GLU A 476 17.73 -40.98 55.83
N GLU A 477 18.84 -41.60 56.20
CA GLU A 477 19.82 -42.15 55.26
C GLU A 477 19.22 -43.24 54.36
N PHE A 478 18.53 -44.22 54.93
CA PHE A 478 17.86 -45.27 54.16
C PHE A 478 16.84 -44.68 53.19
N VAL A 479 15.91 -43.84 53.68
CA VAL A 479 14.82 -43.30 52.87
C VAL A 479 15.34 -42.32 51.81
N ASN A 480 16.24 -41.40 52.18
CA ASN A 480 16.80 -40.42 51.24
C ASN A 480 17.70 -41.09 50.20
N GLY A 481 18.50 -42.10 50.60
CA GLY A 481 19.31 -42.90 49.68
C GLY A 481 18.45 -43.71 48.70
N MET A 482 17.36 -44.32 49.18
CA MET A 482 16.42 -45.07 48.34
C MET A 482 15.71 -44.17 47.31
N LEU A 483 15.26 -42.97 47.71
CA LEU A 483 14.70 -41.98 46.79
C LEU A 483 15.72 -41.51 45.74
N GLN A 484 16.95 -41.20 46.16
CA GLN A 484 18.05 -40.82 45.25
C GLN A 484 18.43 -41.93 44.26
N SER A 485 18.22 -43.21 44.62
CA SER A 485 18.57 -44.37 43.79
C SER A 485 17.79 -44.46 42.46
N LYS A 486 16.67 -43.72 42.35
CA LYS A 486 15.66 -43.80 41.28
C LYS A 486 15.01 -45.19 41.19
N PHE A 487 14.62 -45.72 42.34
CA PHE A 487 13.70 -46.86 42.45
C PHE A 487 12.25 -46.32 42.51
N PRO A 488 11.30 -46.84 41.72
CA PRO A 488 9.91 -46.38 41.78
C PRO A 488 9.24 -46.84 43.09
N THR A 489 9.27 -45.97 44.10
CA THR A 489 8.70 -46.16 45.43
C THR A 489 8.46 -44.78 46.08
N ASN A 490 7.64 -44.71 47.13
CA ASN A 490 7.35 -43.47 47.85
C ASN A 490 7.96 -43.43 49.27
N ARG A 491 8.13 -42.23 49.86
CA ARG A 491 8.65 -42.04 51.23
C ARG A 491 7.82 -42.79 52.27
N THR A 492 6.50 -42.81 52.12
CA THR A 492 5.60 -43.53 53.02
C THR A 492 5.71 -45.06 52.91
N GLU A 493 5.91 -45.63 51.70
CA GLU A 493 6.31 -47.05 51.55
C GLU A 493 7.66 -47.30 52.23
N LEU A 494 8.65 -46.42 52.00
CA LEU A 494 10.02 -46.58 52.51
C LEU A 494 10.12 -46.51 54.04
N ASN A 495 9.27 -45.73 54.71
CA ASN A 495 9.18 -45.73 56.17
C ASN A 495 8.71 -47.09 56.70
N ALA A 496 7.67 -47.69 56.09
CA ALA A 496 7.18 -49.01 56.49
C ALA A 496 8.19 -50.12 56.18
N VAL A 497 8.89 -50.02 55.05
CA VAL A 497 10.02 -50.90 54.71
C VAL A 497 11.14 -50.78 55.75
N PHE A 498 11.44 -49.57 56.23
CA PHE A 498 12.43 -49.35 57.29
C PHE A 498 12.02 -50.08 58.58
N ASP A 499 10.77 -49.94 59.00
CA ASP A 499 10.23 -50.60 60.21
C ASP A 499 10.28 -52.14 60.12
N ILE A 500 10.18 -52.70 58.91
CA ILE A 500 10.30 -54.15 58.66
C ILE A 500 11.77 -54.60 58.64
N PHE A 501 12.72 -53.73 58.29
CA PHE A 501 14.16 -54.03 58.35
C PHE A 501 14.77 -53.80 59.75
N ASP A 502 14.26 -52.84 60.53
CA ASP A 502 14.63 -52.61 61.93
C ASP A 502 13.89 -53.58 62.87
N GLY A 503 14.21 -54.87 62.76
CA GLY A 503 13.63 -55.93 63.59
C GLY A 503 13.88 -55.83 65.11
N ASN A 504 14.53 -54.76 65.57
CA ASN A 504 14.78 -54.46 66.99
C ASN A 504 14.16 -53.12 67.46
N ASN A 505 13.47 -52.37 66.59
CA ASN A 505 12.95 -51.02 66.83
C ASN A 505 13.99 -50.04 67.45
N ARG A 506 15.23 -50.05 66.93
CA ARG A 506 16.33 -49.19 67.42
C ARG A 506 16.51 -47.88 66.65
N GLY A 507 15.75 -47.66 65.58
CA GLY A 507 15.94 -46.56 64.65
C GLY A 507 17.09 -46.76 63.66
N LEU A 508 17.63 -47.99 63.56
CA LEU A 508 18.83 -48.32 62.78
C LEU A 508 18.68 -49.68 62.09
N ILE A 509 18.88 -49.73 60.77
CA ILE A 509 18.94 -51.00 60.02
C ILE A 509 20.36 -51.55 60.07
N GLU A 510 20.56 -52.66 60.79
CA GLU A 510 21.78 -53.48 60.71
C GLU A 510 21.91 -54.13 59.31
N TYR A 511 23.11 -54.08 58.71
CA TYR A 511 23.44 -54.70 57.42
C TYR A 511 22.91 -56.13 57.27
N LYS A 512 23.01 -56.93 58.33
CA LYS A 512 22.53 -58.31 58.37
C LYS A 512 21.01 -58.42 58.19
N ASN A 513 20.24 -57.58 58.88
CA ASN A 513 18.78 -57.65 58.89
C ASN A 513 18.22 -57.20 57.53
N PHE A 514 18.78 -56.14 56.94
CA PHE A 514 18.54 -55.76 55.55
C PHE A 514 18.78 -56.92 54.57
N VAL A 515 19.94 -57.57 54.70
CA VAL A 515 20.36 -58.64 53.80
C VAL A 515 19.53 -59.92 53.96
N ASP A 516 19.14 -60.30 55.18
CA ASP A 516 18.37 -61.51 55.45
C ASP A 516 16.88 -61.34 55.07
N ALA A 517 16.27 -60.19 55.39
CA ALA A 517 14.89 -59.89 54.98
C ALA A 517 14.71 -59.81 53.46
N LEU A 518 15.77 -59.44 52.72
CA LEU A 518 15.81 -59.47 51.25
C LEU A 518 16.17 -60.85 50.64
N LYS A 519 16.46 -61.89 51.45
CA LYS A 519 16.93 -63.22 50.98
C LYS A 519 16.05 -64.41 51.41
N THR A 520 14.87 -64.16 51.98
CA THR A 520 14.00 -65.18 52.61
C THR A 520 13.54 -66.33 51.71
N ASP A 521 13.60 -66.18 50.37
CA ASP A 521 13.21 -67.21 49.39
C ASP A 521 13.84 -68.59 49.60
N ARG A 522 15.06 -68.67 50.18
CA ARG A 522 15.72 -69.97 50.39
C ARG A 522 14.98 -70.88 51.38
N LYS A 523 14.18 -70.34 52.30
CA LYS A 523 13.33 -71.13 53.21
C LYS A 523 11.94 -71.44 52.63
N ASN A 524 11.34 -70.51 51.88
CA ASN A 524 10.01 -70.73 51.30
C ASN A 524 10.02 -71.71 50.11
N ARG A 525 11.13 -71.81 49.34
CA ARG A 525 11.31 -72.88 48.34
C ARG A 525 11.14 -74.30 48.89
N ALA A 526 11.42 -74.53 50.17
CA ALA A 526 11.35 -75.86 50.78
C ALA A 526 9.91 -76.34 51.07
N LYS A 527 8.92 -75.45 51.18
CA LYS A 527 7.52 -75.82 51.48
C LYS A 527 6.64 -75.98 50.24
N ASN A 528 6.95 -75.33 49.12
CA ASN A 528 6.10 -75.36 47.92
C ASN A 528 6.38 -76.53 46.95
N ASN A 529 7.47 -77.29 47.15
CA ASN A 529 7.83 -78.43 46.30
C ASN A 529 6.90 -79.66 46.45
N ASN A 530 5.90 -79.64 47.34
CA ASN A 530 4.96 -80.74 47.53
C ASN A 530 3.65 -80.60 46.71
N ARG A 531 3.70 -79.94 45.55
CA ARG A 531 2.58 -79.81 44.60
C ARG A 531 3.00 -80.20 43.18
N LYS A 532 2.89 -81.50 42.91
CA LYS A 532 2.85 -82.17 41.59
C LYS A 532 3.92 -81.72 40.57
N SER A 533 5.09 -82.34 40.63
CA SER A 533 5.90 -82.55 39.41
C SER A 533 5.10 -83.42 38.44
N LYS A 534 4.71 -82.88 37.29
CA LYS A 534 4.08 -83.66 36.22
C LYS A 534 5.03 -84.75 35.74
N SER A 535 4.49 -85.94 35.48
CA SER A 535 5.25 -87.03 34.86
C SER A 535 5.61 -86.66 33.42
N ASP A 536 6.72 -87.19 32.88
CA ASP A 536 7.07 -87.03 31.47
C ASP A 536 5.92 -87.50 30.54
N MET A 537 5.13 -88.50 30.98
CA MET A 537 3.92 -88.95 30.28
C MET A 537 2.80 -87.90 30.26
N GLU A 538 2.63 -87.14 31.35
CA GLU A 538 1.65 -86.05 31.44
C GLU A 538 2.08 -84.86 30.56
N LEU A 539 3.38 -84.58 30.50
CA LEU A 539 3.97 -83.57 29.61
C LEU A 539 3.91 -83.96 28.13
N ILE A 540 4.10 -85.24 27.79
CA ILE A 540 3.88 -85.74 26.41
C ILE A 540 2.43 -85.57 26.00
N HIS A 541 1.48 -85.89 26.90
CA HIS A 541 0.05 -85.82 26.58
C HIS A 541 -0.41 -84.38 26.36
N GLU A 542 -0.08 -83.47 27.29
CA GLU A 542 -0.49 -82.06 27.19
C GLU A 542 0.11 -81.37 25.95
N GLU A 543 1.36 -81.66 25.58
CA GLU A 543 1.99 -81.05 24.41
C GLU A 543 1.44 -81.62 23.09
N ILE A 544 1.00 -82.89 23.06
CA ILE A 544 0.25 -83.48 21.93
C ILE A 544 -1.14 -82.86 21.82
N GLU A 545 -1.91 -82.78 22.90
CA GLU A 545 -3.24 -82.17 22.88
C GLU A 545 -3.17 -80.68 22.48
N LYS A 546 -2.19 -79.95 23.02
CA LYS A 546 -1.89 -78.56 22.67
C LYS A 546 -1.62 -78.39 21.18
N GLU A 547 -0.69 -79.15 20.60
CA GLU A 547 -0.37 -79.02 19.17
C GLU A 547 -1.56 -79.41 18.27
N LEU A 548 -2.33 -80.44 18.63
CA LEU A 548 -3.50 -80.87 17.85
C LEU A 548 -4.72 -79.97 18.03
N SER A 549 -4.87 -79.27 19.16
CA SER A 549 -5.94 -78.29 19.38
C SER A 549 -5.89 -77.11 18.41
N SER A 550 -4.73 -76.87 17.80
CA SER A 550 -4.51 -75.85 16.76
C SER A 550 -4.82 -76.33 15.33
N CYS A 551 -5.26 -77.59 15.14
CA CYS A 551 -5.59 -78.14 13.83
C CYS A 551 -6.84 -77.47 13.22
N ALA A 552 -6.69 -76.90 12.02
CA ALA A 552 -7.76 -76.19 11.30
C ALA A 552 -8.53 -77.08 10.29
N CYS A 553 -8.26 -78.39 10.24
CA CYS A 553 -8.99 -79.31 9.36
C CYS A 553 -10.48 -79.43 9.74
N ARG A 554 -11.35 -79.49 8.73
CA ARG A 554 -12.82 -79.64 8.89
C ARG A 554 -13.24 -80.90 9.65
N GLN A 555 -12.39 -81.92 9.64
CA GLN A 555 -12.30 -82.94 10.68
C GLN A 555 -10.89 -82.81 11.30
N PRO A 556 -10.76 -82.51 12.61
CA PRO A 556 -9.46 -82.23 13.19
C PRO A 556 -8.57 -83.47 13.19
N PHE A 557 -7.27 -83.29 12.92
CA PHE A 557 -6.27 -84.34 13.03
C PHE A 557 -6.14 -84.76 14.51
N ARG A 558 -6.26 -86.05 14.80
CA ARG A 558 -6.30 -86.60 16.16
C ARG A 558 -5.13 -87.53 16.43
N ALA A 559 -4.71 -87.58 17.69
CA ALA A 559 -3.89 -88.66 18.21
C ALA A 559 -4.71 -89.49 19.20
N GLU A 560 -4.68 -90.81 19.04
CA GLU A 560 -5.16 -91.75 20.06
C GLU A 560 -3.96 -92.17 20.90
N TRP A 561 -4.04 -91.99 22.22
CA TRP A 561 -3.14 -92.69 23.15
C TRP A 561 -3.53 -94.17 23.19
N ILE A 562 -2.54 -95.05 23.09
CA ILE A 562 -2.78 -96.52 23.10
C ILE A 562 -2.18 -97.14 24.35
N ASP A 563 -0.95 -96.77 24.70
CA ASP A 563 -0.11 -97.45 25.70
C ASP A 563 1.11 -96.55 26.01
N GLU A 564 1.91 -96.88 27.04
CA GLU A 564 3.05 -96.07 27.46
C GLU A 564 4.04 -95.81 26.30
N GLY A 565 4.30 -94.51 26.05
CA GLY A 565 5.11 -94.05 24.93
C GLY A 565 4.59 -94.43 23.53
N LYS A 566 3.30 -94.77 23.34
CA LYS A 566 2.73 -95.19 22.04
C LYS A 566 1.44 -94.42 21.70
N TYR A 567 1.45 -93.77 20.53
CA TYR A 567 0.33 -92.99 20.00
C TYR A 567 0.06 -93.35 18.53
N ARG A 568 -1.21 -93.27 18.11
CA ARG A 568 -1.64 -93.37 16.70
C ARG A 568 -2.07 -91.99 16.24
N PHE A 569 -1.51 -91.50 15.13
CA PHE A 569 -1.79 -90.17 14.59
C PHE A 569 -2.57 -90.27 13.27
N GLY A 570 -3.78 -89.73 13.26
CA GLY A 570 -4.72 -89.79 12.14
C GLY A 570 -5.30 -91.19 11.88
N GLU A 571 -6.10 -91.29 10.82
CA GLU A 571 -6.86 -92.51 10.46
C GLU A 571 -5.98 -93.70 9.98
N LYS A 572 -4.67 -93.47 9.78
CA LYS A 572 -3.75 -94.51 9.31
C LYS A 572 -3.39 -95.43 10.47
N GLN A 573 -3.73 -96.71 10.34
CA GLN A 573 -3.67 -97.76 11.38
C GLN A 573 -2.26 -98.15 11.91
N LYS A 574 -1.24 -97.29 11.81
CA LYS A 574 0.12 -97.54 12.34
C LYS A 574 0.36 -96.80 13.65
N THR A 575 1.03 -97.46 14.59
CA THR A 575 1.37 -96.93 15.91
C THR A 575 2.79 -96.37 15.93
N CYS A 576 2.96 -95.13 16.39
CA CYS A 576 4.25 -94.47 16.54
C CYS A 576 4.69 -94.48 18.01
N LEU A 577 6.00 -94.67 18.26
CA LEU A 577 6.55 -94.42 19.58
C LEU A 577 6.81 -92.92 19.77
N VAL A 578 6.57 -92.44 20.99
CA VAL A 578 6.72 -91.05 21.39
C VAL A 578 7.44 -91.00 22.74
N ARG A 579 8.34 -90.02 22.92
CA ARG A 579 9.11 -89.81 24.16
C ARG A 579 9.29 -88.33 24.47
N PHE A 580 9.49 -88.00 25.74
CA PHE A 580 10.01 -86.71 26.16
C PHE A 580 11.54 -86.77 26.22
N LEU A 581 12.23 -85.72 25.78
CA LEU A 581 13.67 -85.58 25.93
C LEU A 581 14.03 -84.10 26.01
N ASN A 582 14.71 -83.67 27.08
CA ASN A 582 15.18 -82.29 27.28
C ASN A 582 14.11 -81.22 27.02
N HIS A 583 12.90 -81.43 27.56
CA HIS A 583 11.70 -80.60 27.40
C HIS A 583 11.01 -80.61 26.02
N THR A 584 11.40 -81.51 25.10
CA THR A 584 10.78 -81.65 23.77
C THR A 584 10.13 -83.04 23.60
N VAL A 585 8.92 -83.08 23.03
CA VAL A 585 8.29 -84.34 22.58
C VAL A 585 8.87 -84.77 21.23
N MET A 586 9.32 -86.03 21.14
CA MET A 586 9.86 -86.63 19.91
C MET A 586 9.06 -87.87 19.47
N VAL A 587 8.79 -87.98 18.17
CA VAL A 587 8.09 -89.10 17.54
C VAL A 587 9.08 -89.96 16.73
N ARG A 588 8.89 -91.28 16.77
CA ARG A 588 9.68 -92.26 16.01
C ARG A 588 9.14 -92.43 14.59
N VAL A 589 9.97 -92.14 13.59
CA VAL A 589 9.66 -92.39 12.17
C VAL A 589 10.73 -93.25 11.52
N GLY A 590 10.40 -94.54 11.32
CA GLY A 590 11.30 -95.53 10.73
C GLY A 590 12.65 -95.62 11.44
N GLY A 591 13.70 -95.15 10.77
CA GLY A 591 15.08 -95.13 11.28
C GLY A 591 15.40 -94.01 12.28
N GLY A 592 14.61 -92.93 12.33
CA GLY A 592 14.93 -91.71 13.08
C GLY A 592 13.97 -91.38 14.22
N TRP A 593 14.39 -90.43 15.07
CA TRP A 593 13.53 -89.66 15.97
C TRP A 593 13.45 -88.23 15.45
N VAL A 594 12.24 -87.69 15.37
CA VAL A 594 11.92 -86.35 14.84
C VAL A 594 11.09 -85.62 15.91
N THR A 595 11.05 -84.29 15.93
CA THR A 595 10.19 -83.56 16.90
C THR A 595 8.71 -83.77 16.59
N LEU A 596 7.84 -83.53 17.57
CA LEU A 596 6.39 -83.59 17.36
C LEU A 596 5.92 -82.58 16.30
N GLU A 597 6.47 -81.36 16.31
CA GLU A 597 6.14 -80.29 15.35
C GLU A 597 6.49 -80.71 13.91
N GLU A 598 7.75 -81.12 13.66
CA GLU A 598 8.22 -81.61 12.35
C GLU A 598 7.46 -82.86 11.86
N PHE A 599 6.97 -83.69 12.79
CA PHE A 599 6.16 -84.86 12.47
C PHE A 599 4.73 -84.47 12.05
N LEU A 600 4.12 -83.50 12.73
CA LEU A 600 2.79 -82.99 12.38
C LEU A 600 2.83 -82.18 11.08
N GLU A 601 3.88 -81.42 10.79
CA GLU A 601 4.10 -80.79 9.46
C GLU A 601 4.15 -81.80 8.30
N GLN A 602 4.35 -83.10 8.57
CA GLN A 602 4.35 -84.16 7.53
C GLN A 602 3.09 -85.03 7.54
N THR A 603 2.21 -84.89 8.54
CA THR A 603 1.09 -85.83 8.76
C THR A 603 -0.28 -85.18 8.98
N ASP A 604 -0.36 -83.98 9.54
CA ASP A 604 -1.58 -83.19 9.64
C ASP A 604 -1.85 -82.47 8.30
N PRO A 605 -3.00 -82.70 7.63
CA PRO A 605 -3.30 -82.09 6.33
C PRO A 605 -3.32 -80.55 6.30
N CYS A 606 -3.57 -79.86 7.42
CA CYS A 606 -3.56 -78.39 7.45
C CYS A 606 -2.19 -77.78 7.82
N LYS A 607 -1.31 -78.54 8.49
CA LYS A 607 0.08 -78.11 8.77
C LYS A 607 1.03 -78.47 7.62
N ALA A 608 0.70 -79.47 6.80
CA ALA A 608 1.51 -79.94 5.68
C ALA A 608 1.53 -79.00 4.45
N LYS A 609 2.40 -77.99 4.51
CA LYS A 609 2.63 -76.99 3.44
C LYS A 609 2.94 -77.65 2.07
N GLY A 610 1.97 -77.60 1.15
CA GLY A 610 2.21 -77.75 -0.29
C GLY A 610 2.10 -79.15 -0.91
N ARG A 611 1.52 -80.16 -0.24
CA ARG A 611 1.33 -81.51 -0.84
C ARG A 611 -0.01 -82.23 -0.56
N THR A 612 -1.15 -81.56 -0.75
CA THR A 612 -2.39 -82.25 -1.16
C THR A 612 -3.12 -81.49 -2.27
N ASN A 613 -3.84 -82.21 -3.14
CA ASN A 613 -4.45 -81.67 -4.35
C ASN A 613 -5.90 -81.25 -4.08
N ILE A 614 -6.11 -80.01 -3.63
CA ILE A 614 -7.45 -79.48 -3.28
C ILE A 614 -7.78 -78.17 -4.01
N GLU A 615 -6.85 -77.21 -4.15
CA GLU A 615 -7.15 -75.89 -4.72
C GLU A 615 -7.39 -75.89 -6.26
N LEU A 616 -7.02 -76.96 -6.97
CA LEU A 616 -7.16 -77.09 -8.43
C LEU A 616 -8.61 -77.39 -8.91
N ARG A 617 -9.64 -77.04 -8.14
CA ARG A 617 -11.05 -77.32 -8.47
C ARG A 617 -12.05 -76.18 -8.28
N GLU A 618 -11.68 -75.05 -7.68
CA GLU A 618 -12.61 -73.93 -7.43
C GLU A 618 -12.29 -72.66 -8.27
N THR A 619 -11.35 -72.76 -9.21
CA THR A 619 -11.05 -71.71 -10.21
C THR A 619 -12.00 -71.70 -11.41
N LEU A 620 -13.26 -72.13 -11.23
CA LEU A 620 -14.30 -72.11 -12.27
C LEU A 620 -15.62 -71.54 -11.73
N ASN A 621 -16.10 -70.49 -12.41
CA ASN A 621 -17.45 -69.88 -12.37
C ASN A 621 -17.75 -68.82 -11.28
N LEU A 622 -17.60 -67.55 -11.70
CA LEU A 622 -18.41 -66.37 -11.34
C LEU A 622 -19.91 -66.58 -11.75
N PRO A 623 -20.92 -65.74 -11.35
CA PRO A 623 -20.80 -64.30 -11.10
C PRO A 623 -21.67 -63.64 -9.98
N ASP A 624 -21.55 -62.30 -9.95
CA ASP A 624 -22.24 -61.19 -9.26
C ASP A 624 -23.62 -61.37 -8.58
N GLY A 625 -23.87 -60.53 -7.55
CA GLY A 625 -25.19 -60.41 -6.90
C GLY A 625 -25.39 -59.39 -5.76
N THR A 626 -25.21 -58.08 -6.03
CA THR A 626 -25.92 -56.93 -5.37
C THR A 626 -25.72 -56.62 -3.86
N SER A 627 -25.72 -55.32 -3.51
CA SER A 627 -25.53 -54.72 -2.16
C SER A 627 -26.87 -54.47 -1.42
N PRO A 628 -26.95 -53.78 -0.23
CA PRO A 628 -25.92 -53.27 0.69
C PRO A 628 -26.16 -53.53 2.22
N GLY A 629 -25.19 -53.25 3.10
CA GLY A 629 -25.46 -53.16 4.56
C GLY A 629 -24.27 -52.96 5.52
N GLN A 630 -24.16 -51.74 6.07
CA GLN A 630 -23.53 -51.33 7.37
C GLN A 630 -22.07 -51.66 7.77
N THR A 631 -21.49 -50.69 8.52
CA THR A 631 -20.44 -50.76 9.56
C THR A 631 -19.05 -51.40 9.29
N GLY A 632 -18.01 -50.58 9.45
CA GLY A 632 -17.28 -50.62 10.73
C GLY A 632 -15.85 -51.21 10.79
N HIS A 633 -14.86 -50.34 10.54
CA HIS A 633 -13.51 -50.35 11.15
C HIS A 633 -12.52 -51.53 10.95
N LEU A 634 -11.48 -51.22 10.17
CA LEU A 634 -10.04 -51.49 10.37
C LEU A 634 -9.55 -52.90 10.75
N TYR A 635 -8.71 -53.46 9.87
CA TYR A 635 -7.69 -54.46 10.22
C TYR A 635 -6.28 -53.86 10.03
N ILE A 636 -5.43 -53.92 11.07
CA ILE A 636 -3.98 -53.72 10.91
C ILE A 636 -3.34 -55.07 10.59
N ARG A 637 -2.51 -55.14 9.54
CA ARG A 637 -1.71 -56.34 9.23
C ARG A 637 -0.22 -56.11 9.52
N ARG A 638 0.32 -56.87 10.49
CA ARG A 638 1.77 -57.03 10.70
C ARG A 638 2.38 -57.75 9.48
N SER A 639 3.49 -57.28 8.91
CA SER A 639 4.90 -57.40 9.34
C SER A 639 5.53 -58.79 9.19
N SER A 640 6.59 -58.87 8.37
CA SER A 640 7.78 -59.74 8.51
C SER A 640 8.86 -59.15 7.58
N ALA A 641 10.02 -58.67 8.03
CA ALA A 641 11.17 -59.39 8.62
C ALA A 641 11.90 -60.28 7.58
N GLY A 642 13.22 -60.21 7.42
CA GLY A 642 14.25 -59.34 8.04
C GLY A 642 15.67 -59.84 7.70
N GLY A 643 16.76 -59.22 8.19
CA GLY A 643 18.07 -59.88 8.13
C GLY A 643 19.37 -59.05 8.10
N ARG A 644 19.82 -58.59 9.27
CA ARG A 644 21.25 -58.46 9.70
C ARG A 644 22.23 -57.50 8.97
N THR A 645 23.35 -57.29 9.69
CA THR A 645 24.67 -56.69 9.37
C THR A 645 24.82 -55.15 9.29
N SER A 646 26.07 -54.77 9.59
CA SER A 646 26.77 -53.48 9.65
C SER A 646 28.24 -53.84 9.29
N PRO A 647 29.09 -53.01 8.63
CA PRO A 647 29.23 -51.56 8.85
C PRO A 647 29.62 -50.63 7.66
N PHE A 648 29.33 -49.32 7.80
CA PHE A 648 30.04 -48.18 7.16
C PHE A 648 30.13 -48.21 5.58
N PRO A 649 30.94 -47.37 4.88
CA PRO A 649 30.49 -46.03 4.46
C PRO A 649 30.69 -45.71 2.95
N THR A 650 30.51 -44.42 2.57
CA THR A 650 30.67 -43.80 1.21
C THR A 650 29.56 -44.14 0.19
N GLY A 651 29.24 -43.31 -0.82
CA GLY A 651 29.69 -41.94 -1.13
C GLY A 651 29.28 -41.49 -2.56
N ALA A 652 29.52 -40.22 -2.91
CA ALA A 652 29.38 -39.59 -4.26
C ALA A 652 27.94 -39.42 -4.84
N SER A 653 27.63 -38.45 -5.73
CA SER A 653 28.27 -37.16 -6.13
C SER A 653 27.36 -36.35 -7.11
N ARG A 654 27.75 -35.08 -7.41
CA ARG A 654 27.29 -34.14 -8.49
C ARG A 654 26.01 -33.33 -8.20
N ARG A 655 25.91 -32.01 -8.47
CA ARG A 655 26.81 -30.88 -8.87
C ARG A 655 26.18 -29.58 -8.27
N ARG A 656 26.88 -28.58 -7.68
CA ARG A 656 27.85 -27.56 -8.22
C ARG A 656 27.22 -26.64 -9.30
N PRO A 657 27.53 -25.31 -9.40
CA PRO A 657 28.50 -24.45 -8.68
C PRO A 657 27.92 -23.09 -8.18
N GLN A 658 28.71 -22.03 -7.88
CA GLN A 658 29.81 -21.81 -6.91
C GLN A 658 30.26 -20.33 -7.00
N ASN A 659 30.75 -19.73 -5.89
CA ASN A 659 31.93 -18.84 -5.75
C ASN A 659 31.91 -18.30 -4.29
N ASP A 660 32.86 -18.65 -3.40
CA ASP A 660 34.30 -18.28 -3.32
C ASP A 660 34.48 -16.93 -2.59
N ALA A 661 35.39 -16.72 -1.62
CA ALA A 661 36.23 -17.60 -0.76
C ALA A 661 36.73 -16.73 0.43
N GLY A 662 37.28 -17.22 1.56
CA GLY A 662 37.55 -18.56 2.09
C GLY A 662 38.43 -18.48 3.36
N TYR A 663 38.65 -19.59 4.08
CA TYR A 663 39.54 -19.77 5.26
C TYR A 663 39.17 -19.01 6.57
N ALA A 664 39.35 -19.54 7.79
CA ALA A 664 39.50 -20.95 8.23
C ALA A 664 39.18 -21.14 9.73
N SER A 665 38.41 -22.21 10.03
CA SER A 665 38.52 -23.15 11.16
C SER A 665 38.86 -22.71 12.61
N SER A 666 37.83 -22.79 13.47
CA SER A 666 37.75 -23.74 14.63
C SER A 666 37.95 -23.30 16.10
N THR A 667 37.19 -24.02 16.96
CA THR A 667 37.42 -24.33 18.39
C THR A 667 37.33 -23.24 19.47
N SER A 668 36.09 -22.88 19.81
CA SER A 668 35.46 -22.98 21.15
C SER A 668 36.27 -22.83 22.46
N SER A 669 35.70 -21.99 23.35
CA SER A 669 35.65 -22.05 24.84
C SER A 669 36.96 -21.93 25.66
N GLY A 670 37.04 -20.96 26.60
CA GLY A 670 38.21 -20.91 27.49
C GLY A 670 38.41 -19.84 28.60
N THR A 671 37.46 -18.99 29.00
CA THR A 671 37.49 -18.22 30.30
C THR A 671 38.53 -17.08 30.52
N SER A 672 38.18 -16.16 31.44
CA SER A 672 39.04 -15.37 32.36
C SER A 672 40.14 -14.40 31.85
N THR A 673 39.79 -13.10 31.86
CA THR A 673 40.50 -11.94 32.48
C THR A 673 41.93 -11.49 32.09
N SER A 674 41.98 -10.17 31.79
CA SER A 674 42.99 -9.14 32.17
C SER A 674 44.33 -8.96 31.42
N SER A 675 44.46 -7.74 30.85
CA SER A 675 45.70 -6.91 30.71
C SER A 675 46.81 -7.39 29.74
N PRO A 676 47.86 -6.57 29.46
CA PRO A 676 48.09 -5.12 29.65
C PRO A 676 48.08 -4.39 28.26
N ALA A 677 48.67 -3.23 27.92
CA ALA A 677 49.77 -2.36 28.39
C ALA A 677 49.77 -1.07 27.52
N PRO A 678 50.79 -0.16 27.56
CA PRO A 678 51.72 0.21 28.63
C PRO A 678 51.63 1.72 28.98
N ALA A 679 52.47 2.20 29.91
CA ALA A 679 52.63 3.63 30.21
C ALA A 679 54.11 4.05 30.15
N VAL A 680 54.36 5.33 29.86
CA VAL A 680 55.66 6.00 30.06
C VAL A 680 55.41 7.39 30.67
N SER A 681 55.75 7.50 31.96
CA SER A 681 56.61 8.51 32.62
C SER A 681 56.55 9.98 32.15
N GLY A 682 56.50 10.99 33.02
CA GLY A 682 56.54 11.05 34.50
C GLY A 682 56.45 12.54 34.94
N SER A 683 56.68 13.00 36.18
CA SER A 683 57.05 12.37 37.46
C SER A 683 56.69 13.35 38.60
N GLY A 684 56.34 12.85 39.80
CA GLY A 684 56.15 13.71 41.00
C GLY A 684 55.33 13.03 42.11
N LEU A 685 55.90 12.97 43.33
CA LEU A 685 55.28 12.40 44.54
C LEU A 685 55.32 13.46 45.69
N PRO A 686 55.09 13.12 46.98
CA PRO A 686 53.83 13.28 47.73
C PRO A 686 54.02 14.29 48.91
N PRO A 687 53.29 14.33 50.06
CA PRO A 687 52.19 13.48 50.55
C PRO A 687 51.00 14.18 51.28
N GLN A 688 50.17 13.32 51.88
CA GLN A 688 48.99 13.49 52.74
C GLN A 688 48.99 14.69 53.73
N HIS A 689 47.81 15.27 54.00
CA HIS A 689 47.04 15.11 55.27
C HIS A 689 45.70 15.90 55.26
N SER A 690 44.73 15.47 56.08
CA SER A 690 43.46 16.18 56.40
C SER A 690 43.63 17.13 57.62
N PRO A 691 42.64 17.95 58.05
CA PRO A 691 41.37 18.39 57.43
C PRO A 691 41.21 19.94 57.46
N SER A 692 39.99 20.48 57.26
CA SER A 692 39.66 21.93 57.42
C SER A 692 39.79 22.43 58.88
N PRO A 693 40.12 23.72 59.14
CA PRO A 693 39.08 24.68 59.60
C PRO A 693 39.32 26.22 59.40
N LEU A 694 38.27 27.02 59.68
CA LEU A 694 38.23 28.42 60.23
C LEU A 694 38.78 29.67 59.47
N SER A 695 37.85 30.55 59.01
CA SER A 695 37.64 31.99 59.35
C SER A 695 38.81 33.03 59.21
N PRO A 696 38.73 34.35 59.60
CA PRO A 696 37.61 35.21 60.05
C PRO A 696 37.54 36.68 59.45
N GLY A 697 36.54 37.48 59.87
CA GLY A 697 36.61 38.96 59.98
C GLY A 697 36.08 39.78 58.78
N VAL A 698 35.58 41.04 58.91
CA VAL A 698 35.53 42.02 60.03
C VAL A 698 34.23 42.86 59.95
N ALA A 699 33.79 43.51 61.04
CA ALA A 699 32.63 44.42 61.14
C ALA A 699 32.99 45.80 61.76
N PRO A 700 32.06 46.78 61.78
CA PRO A 700 31.80 47.51 63.04
C PRO A 700 30.29 47.78 63.32
N LYS A 701 29.96 48.52 64.41
CA LYS A 701 28.62 48.56 65.06
C LYS A 701 28.13 49.96 65.51
N SER A 702 26.79 50.13 65.63
CA SER A 702 26.02 50.85 66.71
C SER A 702 26.17 52.39 66.84
N PRO A 703 25.33 53.17 67.62
CA PRO A 703 24.42 52.81 68.74
C PRO A 703 22.99 53.47 68.76
N GLN A 704 22.46 53.91 69.92
CA GLN A 704 21.03 54.11 70.32
C GLN A 704 20.62 55.62 70.53
N GLU A 705 19.48 56.11 71.07
CA GLU A 705 18.40 55.63 71.99
C GLU A 705 17.11 56.53 71.90
N ARG A 706 15.98 56.16 72.58
CA ARG A 706 14.67 56.87 72.81
C ARG A 706 13.70 57.00 71.62
N ALA A 707 12.36 56.79 71.65
CA ALA A 707 11.26 56.70 72.66
C ALA A 707 10.45 58.03 72.88
N VAL A 708 9.11 58.09 73.12
CA VAL A 708 8.08 57.06 73.49
C VAL A 708 6.60 57.55 73.33
N VAL A 709 5.59 56.63 73.20
CA VAL A 709 4.10 56.80 73.47
C VAL A 709 3.26 57.64 72.43
N LYS A 710 1.96 57.38 72.06
CA LYS A 710 0.74 56.96 72.81
C LYS A 710 -0.42 56.32 71.96
N MET A 711 -0.99 55.19 72.42
CA MET A 711 -2.44 54.74 72.35
C MET A 711 -3.21 54.58 70.99
N ARG A 712 -4.30 53.78 70.86
CA ARG A 712 -4.97 52.70 71.66
C ARG A 712 -6.13 52.02 70.88
N ASN A 713 -6.40 50.72 71.12
CA ASN A 713 -7.63 49.95 70.79
C ASN A 713 -7.99 49.73 69.30
N GLN A 714 -8.89 48.80 68.91
CA GLN A 714 -9.17 47.40 69.35
C GLN A 714 -9.99 46.66 68.26
N ARG A 715 -10.07 45.32 68.36
CA ARG A 715 -10.93 44.34 67.63
C ARG A 715 -12.08 44.87 66.75
N GLY A 716 -12.18 44.38 65.50
CA GLY A 716 -13.35 44.54 64.61
C GLY A 716 -13.47 43.40 63.59
N ARG A 717 -14.70 43.01 63.21
CA ARG A 717 -15.03 41.80 62.42
C ARG A 717 -15.79 42.17 61.13
N SER A 718 -15.62 41.38 60.07
CA SER A 718 -16.62 41.08 59.01
C SER A 718 -17.16 42.17 58.05
N THR A 719 -16.90 41.91 56.75
CA THR A 719 -17.85 41.91 55.59
C THR A 719 -18.57 43.17 55.05
N ALA A 720 -18.37 43.35 53.73
CA ALA A 720 -19.33 43.75 52.68
C ALA A 720 -19.70 45.24 52.41
N GLY A 721 -19.69 45.63 51.12
CA GLY A 721 -20.54 46.69 50.53
C GLY A 721 -19.84 47.87 49.82
N GLY A 722 -20.35 48.25 48.63
CA GLY A 722 -20.04 49.52 47.92
C GLY A 722 -18.80 49.50 47.00
N SER A 723 -18.73 49.99 45.74
CA SER A 723 -19.57 50.82 44.83
C SER A 723 -19.17 52.30 44.66
N THR A 724 -18.66 52.64 43.47
CA THR A 724 -18.64 53.97 42.83
C THR A 724 -18.80 53.77 41.30
N MET A 725 -19.53 54.51 40.45
CA MET A 725 -20.23 55.83 40.41
C MET A 725 -19.55 56.95 39.58
N SER A 726 -19.86 56.98 38.27
CA SER A 726 -20.02 58.16 37.37
C SER A 726 -20.42 57.64 35.97
N TRP A 727 -21.57 58.01 35.36
CA TRP A 727 -21.95 59.29 34.71
C TRP A 727 -21.09 59.61 33.47
N SER A 728 -21.61 59.85 32.26
CA SER A 728 -23.00 60.05 31.75
C SER A 728 -23.07 59.60 30.25
N ALA A 729 -24.08 59.79 29.37
CA ALA A 729 -25.28 60.65 29.32
C ALA A 729 -26.37 60.05 28.39
N SER A 730 -27.23 60.87 27.75
CA SER A 730 -28.21 60.51 26.69
C SER A 730 -28.45 61.72 25.75
N PRO A 731 -29.06 61.60 24.55
CA PRO A 731 -30.53 61.55 24.45
C PRO A 731 -31.12 60.61 23.35
N SER A 732 -32.44 60.44 23.36
CA SER A 732 -33.27 59.72 22.35
C SER A 732 -33.91 60.70 21.34
N PRO A 733 -34.74 60.26 20.33
CA PRO A 733 -36.16 59.96 20.62
C PRO A 733 -36.92 58.96 19.68
N SER A 734 -38.09 58.48 20.15
CA SER A 734 -39.33 58.14 19.38
C SER A 734 -39.34 57.03 18.29
N SER A 735 -40.43 56.28 18.02
CA SER A 735 -41.71 56.03 18.75
C SER A 735 -42.50 54.84 18.13
N SER A 736 -43.39 54.22 18.94
CA SER A 736 -44.69 53.54 18.64
C SER A 736 -44.96 52.99 17.21
N ALA A 737 -45.35 51.71 17.00
CA ALA A 737 -46.72 51.16 17.10
C ALA A 737 -46.79 49.79 16.33
N ARG A 738 -47.81 48.88 16.34
CA ARG A 738 -49.02 48.56 17.15
C ARG A 738 -49.60 47.17 16.71
N PHE A 739 -50.37 46.50 17.59
CA PHE A 739 -51.39 45.43 17.35
C PHE A 739 -50.96 44.10 16.66
N LEU A 740 -51.09 42.92 17.31
CA LEU A 740 -52.29 42.04 17.45
C LEU A 740 -52.85 41.54 16.09
N SER A 741 -53.12 40.24 15.85
CA SER A 741 -52.90 38.98 16.62
C SER A 741 -53.07 37.78 15.63
N SER A 742 -53.23 36.48 15.91
CA SER A 742 -53.38 35.62 17.12
C SER A 742 -53.21 34.13 16.73
N GLY A 743 -52.78 33.24 17.65
CA GLY A 743 -52.85 31.77 17.44
C GLY A 743 -51.93 30.94 18.36
N SER A 744 -52.35 29.74 18.77
CA SER A 744 -51.57 28.78 19.60
C SER A 744 -52.11 27.34 19.36
N PRO A 745 -51.58 26.28 20.01
CA PRO A 745 -50.39 25.53 19.59
C PRO A 745 -50.70 24.03 19.34
N ILE A 746 -49.70 23.23 18.94
CA ILE A 746 -49.64 21.75 19.16
C ILE A 746 -48.18 21.26 19.00
N SER A 747 -47.86 20.13 19.65
CA SER A 747 -46.49 19.59 19.81
C SER A 747 -46.27 18.25 19.05
N PRO A 748 -45.03 17.75 18.86
CA PRO A 748 -44.71 16.69 17.88
C PRO A 748 -44.49 15.28 18.47
N THR A 749 -44.49 14.26 17.60
CA THR A 749 -44.02 12.88 17.88
C THR A 749 -43.40 12.20 16.64
N SER A 750 -42.32 11.43 16.83
CA SER A 750 -41.70 10.48 15.86
C SER A 750 -42.53 9.17 15.73
N PRO A 751 -42.18 8.10 14.94
CA PRO A 751 -40.94 7.27 15.13
C PRO A 751 -40.39 6.42 13.92
N MET A 752 -39.24 5.74 14.12
CA MET A 752 -38.81 4.39 13.62
C MET A 752 -38.80 4.03 12.10
N SER A 753 -38.17 2.94 11.58
CA SER A 753 -36.92 2.17 11.88
C SER A 753 -36.68 1.05 10.82
N LEU A 754 -35.52 0.36 10.88
CA LEU A 754 -35.17 -1.02 10.41
C LEU A 754 -34.36 -1.27 9.11
N MET A 755 -33.06 -1.59 9.32
CA MET A 755 -32.29 -2.79 8.93
C MET A 755 -32.28 -3.40 7.49
N SER A 756 -31.05 -3.45 6.94
CA SER A 756 -30.31 -4.60 6.33
C SER A 756 -30.91 -5.54 5.25
N PRO A 757 -30.22 -5.71 4.09
CA PRO A 757 -30.47 -6.78 3.12
C PRO A 757 -29.49 -7.98 3.22
N MET A 758 -29.84 -9.12 2.60
CA MET A 758 -28.93 -10.26 2.33
C MET A 758 -29.29 -10.94 0.99
N SER A 759 -28.31 -11.57 0.33
CA SER A 759 -28.36 -11.91 -1.10
C SER A 759 -29.06 -13.23 -1.47
N VAL A 760 -29.79 -13.23 -2.60
CA VAL A 760 -30.13 -14.42 -3.42
C VAL A 760 -30.07 -14.03 -4.90
N ALA A 761 -29.74 -14.97 -5.80
CA ALA A 761 -29.68 -14.78 -7.25
C ALA A 761 -30.52 -15.85 -7.99
N MET A 762 -31.02 -15.56 -9.20
CA MET A 762 -31.48 -16.58 -10.16
C MET A 762 -31.59 -16.05 -11.60
N ALA A 763 -31.55 -16.98 -12.55
CA ALA A 763 -31.14 -16.85 -13.94
C ALA A 763 -32.22 -16.45 -14.99
N THR A 764 -31.72 -15.96 -16.15
CA THR A 764 -32.19 -16.21 -17.54
C THR A 764 -33.65 -15.98 -17.98
N GLN A 765 -33.83 -15.23 -19.08
CA GLN A 765 -34.25 -15.81 -20.38
C GLN A 765 -33.95 -14.86 -21.58
N GLN A 766 -34.27 -15.30 -22.81
CA GLN A 766 -33.75 -14.75 -24.08
C GLN A 766 -34.81 -14.01 -24.92
N ALA A 767 -34.35 -13.05 -25.74
CA ALA A 767 -35.01 -12.63 -26.99
C ALA A 767 -33.93 -12.32 -28.06
N ARG A 768 -34.28 -12.41 -29.35
CA ARG A 768 -33.36 -12.22 -30.50
C ARG A 768 -33.68 -10.94 -31.28
N GLY A 769 -32.66 -10.41 -31.96
CA GLY A 769 -32.81 -9.38 -33.00
C GLY A 769 -31.47 -9.15 -33.72
N ASP A 770 -31.38 -9.55 -34.99
CA ASP A 770 -30.15 -9.46 -35.79
C ASP A 770 -30.06 -8.15 -36.60
N ALA A 771 -28.89 -7.52 -36.62
CA ALA A 771 -28.46 -6.63 -37.71
C ALA A 771 -26.93 -6.51 -37.79
N SER A 772 -26.39 -6.59 -38.99
CA SER A 772 -24.97 -6.55 -39.34
C SER A 772 -24.28 -5.19 -39.11
N SER A 773 -23.01 -5.18 -38.67
CA SER A 773 -21.90 -4.83 -39.58
C SER A 773 -20.48 -5.03 -39.05
N GLN A 774 -19.59 -5.22 -40.02
CA GLN A 774 -18.12 -5.31 -40.03
C GLN A 774 -17.32 -4.89 -38.77
N ARG A 775 -16.40 -5.77 -38.34
CA ARG A 775 -15.26 -5.41 -37.48
C ARG A 775 -14.02 -5.10 -38.33
N TYR A 776 -13.31 -4.04 -37.97
CA TYR A 776 -11.85 -4.02 -38.04
C TYR A 776 -11.32 -3.82 -36.61
N SER A 777 -10.23 -4.49 -36.25
CA SER A 777 -9.60 -4.37 -34.93
C SER A 777 -8.09 -4.35 -35.14
N PHE A 778 -7.43 -3.33 -34.63
CA PHE A 778 -5.99 -3.15 -34.76
C PHE A 778 -5.38 -2.96 -33.37
N HIS A 779 -4.71 -3.98 -32.86
CA HIS A 779 -3.74 -3.85 -31.78
C HIS A 779 -2.36 -3.56 -32.42
N GLY A 780 -1.55 -2.73 -31.78
CA GLY A 780 -0.25 -2.34 -32.33
C GLY A 780 0.61 -1.60 -31.31
N ASP A 781 1.16 -2.32 -30.34
CA ASP A 781 2.26 -1.81 -29.52
C ASP A 781 3.49 -1.55 -30.41
N LEU A 782 4.10 -0.36 -30.27
CA LEU A 782 5.30 0.02 -31.02
C LEU A 782 6.41 0.50 -30.09
N SER A 783 7.20 -0.47 -29.62
CA SER A 783 8.50 -0.23 -29.00
C SER A 783 9.45 0.44 -29.99
N TRP A 784 10.03 1.59 -29.62
CA TRP A 784 11.07 2.23 -30.44
C TRP A 784 12.35 1.40 -30.49
N SER A 785 12.98 1.36 -31.66
CA SER A 785 14.32 0.80 -31.86
C SER A 785 15.02 1.58 -32.98
N ALA A 786 16.31 1.89 -32.78
CA ALA A 786 17.05 2.79 -33.66
C ALA A 786 17.60 2.10 -34.91
N GLY A 787 17.63 2.82 -36.03
CA GLY A 787 18.28 2.39 -37.27
C GLY A 787 18.46 3.57 -38.22
N ALA A 788 19.71 3.94 -38.51
CA ALA A 788 20.06 5.02 -39.43
C ALA A 788 20.66 4.45 -40.74
N PRO A 789 20.36 5.03 -41.91
CA PRO A 789 21.06 4.76 -43.16
C PRO A 789 22.34 5.62 -43.31
N VAL A 790 23.22 5.25 -44.25
CA VAL A 790 24.57 5.82 -44.43
C VAL A 790 24.86 6.08 -45.93
N SER A 791 25.80 7.02 -46.19
CA SER A 791 26.33 7.46 -47.51
C SER A 791 25.39 8.35 -48.34
N THR A 792 25.87 9.33 -49.11
CA THR A 792 27.13 9.38 -49.90
C THR A 792 27.86 10.74 -49.95
N ALA A 793 29.17 10.68 -50.29
CA ALA A 793 29.98 11.66 -51.05
C ALA A 793 30.54 12.95 -50.39
N ASP A 794 31.84 12.85 -50.07
CA ASP A 794 32.94 13.81 -50.13
C ASP A 794 32.75 15.20 -50.79
N TYR A 795 33.32 16.27 -50.18
CA TYR A 795 34.67 16.76 -50.56
C TYR A 795 35.22 17.88 -49.64
N SER A 796 36.52 18.17 -49.80
CA SER A 796 37.26 19.40 -49.40
C SER A 796 37.49 19.70 -47.90
N SER A 797 38.77 19.65 -47.52
CA SER A 797 39.32 20.18 -46.27
C SER A 797 39.55 21.70 -46.29
N GLY A 798 39.47 22.34 -45.12
CA GLY A 798 39.84 23.74 -44.92
C GLY A 798 40.28 24.02 -43.48
N SER A 799 41.48 24.57 -43.31
CA SER A 799 42.11 24.79 -41.98
C SER A 799 41.78 26.16 -41.39
N SER A 800 41.67 26.28 -40.05
CA SER A 800 42.47 27.20 -39.22
C SER A 800 42.06 27.17 -37.72
N ALA A 801 42.75 27.96 -36.89
CA ALA A 801 42.55 28.19 -35.46
C ALA A 801 41.11 28.62 -35.08
N GLY A 802 40.63 28.47 -33.83
CA GLY A 802 41.33 28.09 -32.59
C GLY A 802 41.51 29.27 -31.63
N MET A 803 40.67 29.36 -30.58
CA MET A 803 40.88 30.25 -29.44
C MET A 803 40.28 29.68 -28.13
N ARG A 804 40.64 30.29 -27.00
CA ARG A 804 40.26 29.88 -25.64
C ARG A 804 39.21 30.81 -25.04
N GLY A 805 38.44 30.31 -24.07
CA GLY A 805 37.51 31.06 -23.23
C GLY A 805 36.09 30.52 -23.34
N GLY A 806 35.29 30.48 -22.28
CA GLY A 806 35.59 30.80 -20.88
C GLY A 806 34.43 30.36 -19.97
N SER A 807 34.70 30.10 -18.69
CA SER A 807 33.66 29.73 -17.73
C SER A 807 32.81 30.94 -17.32
N ILE A 808 31.49 30.78 -17.23
CA ILE A 808 30.58 31.61 -16.43
C ILE A 808 29.37 30.75 -16.03
N LEU A 809 28.81 31.04 -14.84
CA LEU A 809 27.83 30.20 -14.15
C LEU A 809 26.75 31.09 -13.52
N ALA A 810 25.51 30.97 -14.02
CA ALA A 810 24.28 31.54 -13.46
C ALA A 810 23.12 30.66 -13.98
N GLN A 811 22.12 30.16 -13.24
CA GLN A 811 21.39 30.63 -12.05
C GLN A 811 20.58 31.92 -12.25
N LEU A 812 19.32 31.71 -12.64
CA LEU A 812 18.05 32.41 -12.32
C LEU A 812 16.97 31.42 -12.81
N THR A 813 15.93 30.96 -12.10
CA THR A 813 15.12 31.46 -10.97
C THR A 813 14.40 32.77 -11.24
N HIS A 814 13.34 32.68 -12.06
CA HIS A 814 12.04 33.22 -11.69
C HIS A 814 10.92 32.28 -12.11
#